data_AF-M7Y5H9-F1
#
_entry.id   AF-M7Y5H9-F1
#
_cell.length_a   1.000
_cell.length_b   1.000
_cell.length_c   1.000
_cell.angle_alpha   90.00
_cell.angle_beta   90.00
_cell.angle_gamma   90.00
#
_symmetry.space_group_name_H-M   'P 1'
#
loop_
_entity.id
_entity.type
_entity.pdbx_description
1 polymer ?
#
loop_
_entity_poly.entity_id
_entity_poly.type
_entity_poly.pdbx_seq_one_letter_code
_entity_poly.pdbx_strand_id
1 'polypeptide(L)'
;MIFSFLKNWKFILDVIIVLVVIVALFIWNPFGIFGGKAKLLDTANMVTEIRSIGQLVTAEYYGEVISSLEEARMEFIEDENVQERAKAVFSDLVAAIDNLRKFEEKSTAEREQFVLNYTDMDRRQRRRIVRQDVDRNNIREKMDYLGYLEDLEAEPMFLEVLEYWYRSATEKLDKRNFDFDPKTQDQALMAIYEANLAKGSALPGNFMAFYYDTKKKEFTKKELRRKIAMVGRGWVKAGFDFTDLDPSALVYYPDQQEIHIMGLAPTVLNADINPWFIPEKGVPGFEILDVNGRIDFEDAKKVKEYCVRKLKDFANRANILQNAEKQGEETLKNLFTLLIGQEIKKVVFHHDPFVQQVHEIEKDSIVSLGELSLFDSIYQQKIRQLDSLRNLPIQDSRTKNSITLLASQLKFGINRLKKLTVYDLGEPFNYFSYQILNIAGDGTIDPSELTLLQEVWRREAPLTVNHDQSGNWKEKEWEMHLWFEDFASYSQQFNSAIRSLSKRNLASGDIHQSKYSLSQVGSDPRIFDTLTVINIHQFSVDSVLVNYVLDSGGNAGELLTTVFYPFQFDRKLLDSAVASKDLRRVKKSEFKKDSLDYFYIVPDTGAYAYGFPARYERLIYPTLAASYKQSGGLKIQPQQSRSNAGYTIIFDDGKKDSLETVTISAQSSELYRYLTQIGEQNQQYQNRNLFRKFTGYINGKLEERTNPPDWYSRLKKKL
;
A
#
# COMPACT_ATOMS: atom_id res chain seq x y z
N MET A 1 10.33 0.39 91.76
CA MET A 1 10.16 0.71 90.32
C MET A 1 11.46 0.55 89.54
N ILE A 2 12.57 1.15 89.97
CA ILE A 2 13.91 1.00 89.33
C ILE A 2 14.40 -0.46 89.28
N PHE A 3 14.11 -1.25 90.34
CA PHE A 3 14.51 -2.66 90.40
C PHE A 3 13.75 -3.56 89.41
N SER A 4 12.48 -3.24 89.08
CA SER A 4 11.71 -3.96 88.05
C SER A 4 12.17 -3.60 86.63
N PHE A 5 12.69 -2.38 86.44
CA PHE A 5 13.28 -1.94 85.17
C PHE A 5 14.61 -2.65 84.89
N LEU A 6 15.44 -2.84 85.93
CA LEU A 6 16.70 -3.59 85.83
C LEU A 6 16.46 -5.10 85.62
N LYS A 7 15.41 -5.68 86.22
CA LYS A 7 15.11 -7.12 86.06
C LYS A 7 14.62 -7.48 84.66
N ASN A 8 13.95 -6.56 83.98
CA ASN A 8 13.37 -6.76 82.65
C ASN A 8 14.16 -6.06 81.52
N TRP A 9 15.37 -5.59 81.79
CA TRP A 9 16.16 -4.83 80.81
C TRP A 9 16.46 -5.62 79.52
N LYS A 10 16.62 -6.95 79.63
CA LYS A 10 16.76 -7.85 78.48
C LYS A 10 15.54 -7.80 77.56
N PHE A 11 14.34 -7.82 78.13
CA PHE A 11 13.11 -7.76 77.36
C PHE A 11 12.97 -6.41 76.64
N ILE A 12 13.31 -5.31 77.31
CA ILE A 12 13.30 -3.97 76.69
C ILE A 12 14.31 -3.90 75.54
N LEU A 13 15.50 -4.49 75.72
CA LEU A 13 16.53 -4.51 74.69
C LEU A 13 16.13 -5.39 73.50
N ASP A 14 15.50 -6.55 73.73
CA ASP A 14 14.96 -7.39 72.66
C ASP A 14 13.87 -6.65 71.87
N VAL A 15 12.96 -5.93 72.55
CA VAL A 15 11.95 -5.10 71.89
C VAL A 15 12.59 -4.00 71.04
N ILE A 16 13.63 -3.32 71.55
CA ILE A 16 14.35 -2.28 70.79
C ILE A 16 15.06 -2.89 69.57
N ILE A 17 15.71 -4.05 69.71
CA ILE A 17 16.36 -4.73 68.58
C ILE A 17 15.35 -5.13 67.52
N VAL A 18 14.21 -5.72 67.91
CA VAL A 18 13.15 -6.07 66.97
C VAL A 18 12.62 -4.83 66.25
N LEU A 19 12.45 -3.71 66.97
CA LEU A 19 11.99 -2.45 66.39
C LEU A 19 13.04 -1.86 65.43
N VAL A 20 14.32 -1.93 65.77
CA VAL A 20 15.43 -1.53 64.88
C VAL A 20 15.50 -2.43 63.64
N VAL A 21 15.30 -3.74 63.77
CA VAL A 21 15.28 -4.67 62.62
C VAL A 21 14.07 -4.42 61.74
N ILE A 22 12.89 -4.15 62.30
CA ILE A 22 11.69 -3.77 61.54
C ILE A 22 11.93 -2.45 60.79
N VAL A 23 12.48 -1.43 61.45
CA VAL A 23 12.81 -0.15 60.83
C VAL A 23 13.90 -0.32 59.76
N ALA A 24 14.94 -1.12 60.02
CA ALA A 24 15.99 -1.43 59.06
C ALA A 24 15.45 -2.21 57.86
N LEU A 25 14.51 -3.14 58.04
CA LEU A 25 13.83 -3.84 56.94
C LEU A 25 12.93 -2.91 56.13
N PHE A 26 12.26 -1.94 56.79
CA PHE A 26 11.49 -0.90 56.12
C PHE A 26 12.37 0.07 55.31
N ILE A 27 13.56 0.42 55.82
CA ILE A 27 14.52 1.31 55.13
C ILE A 27 15.28 0.55 54.02
N TRP A 28 15.62 -0.72 54.23
CA TRP A 28 16.44 -1.50 53.29
C TRP A 28 15.63 -2.16 52.17
N ASN A 29 14.32 -2.37 52.37
CA ASN A 29 13.32 -2.91 51.42
C ASN A 29 13.88 -3.77 50.25
N PRO A 30 14.58 -4.90 50.53
CA PRO A 30 15.26 -5.68 49.50
C PRO A 30 14.30 -6.45 48.56
N PHE A 31 13.00 -6.47 48.87
CA PHE A 31 11.99 -7.24 48.13
C PHE A 31 10.85 -6.40 47.52
N GLY A 32 10.81 -5.08 47.73
CA GLY A 32 9.79 -4.20 47.15
C GLY A 32 8.35 -4.42 47.65
N ILE A 33 8.15 -5.21 48.70
CA ILE A 33 6.83 -5.67 49.18
C ILE A 33 6.01 -4.55 49.86
N PHE A 34 6.67 -3.52 50.40
CA PHE A 34 6.01 -2.41 51.07
C PHE A 34 6.22 -1.10 50.28
N GLY A 35 5.24 -0.75 49.45
CA GLY A 35 5.12 0.62 48.89
C GLY A 35 5.91 0.92 47.63
N GLY A 36 6.49 -0.08 46.96
CA GLY A 36 6.92 0.10 45.57
C GLY A 36 5.69 0.13 44.67
N LYS A 37 5.08 1.31 44.48
CA LYS A 37 4.23 1.52 43.30
C LYS A 37 5.06 1.04 42.12
N ALA A 38 4.59 0.03 41.39
CA ALA A 38 5.22 -0.38 40.14
C ALA A 38 5.50 0.90 39.37
N LYS A 39 6.77 1.24 39.19
CA LYS A 39 7.13 2.42 38.41
C LYS A 39 6.61 2.13 37.01
N LEU A 40 5.52 2.77 36.64
CA LEU A 40 4.88 2.74 35.31
C LEU A 40 5.79 3.46 34.30
N LEU A 41 7.04 3.04 34.21
CA LEU A 41 7.99 3.52 33.21
C LEU A 41 7.84 2.74 31.90
N ASP A 42 7.02 1.69 31.88
CA ASP A 42 6.78 0.90 30.69
C ASP A 42 5.56 1.43 29.94
N THR A 43 5.79 1.92 28.71
CA THR A 43 4.79 2.53 27.83
C THR A 43 3.56 1.62 27.63
N ALA A 44 3.76 0.30 27.67
CA ALA A 44 2.71 -0.70 27.56
C ALA A 44 1.65 -0.60 28.68
N ASN A 45 2.05 -0.26 29.90
CA ASN A 45 1.09 -0.13 31.01
C ASN A 45 0.26 1.15 30.88
N MET A 46 0.89 2.26 30.47
CA MET A 46 0.17 3.51 30.18
C MET A 46 -0.88 3.32 29.09
N VAL A 47 -0.55 2.57 28.03
CA VAL A 47 -1.48 2.29 26.92
C VAL A 47 -2.65 1.45 27.39
N THR A 48 -2.41 0.46 28.25
CA THR A 48 -3.46 -0.38 28.80
C THR A 48 -4.44 0.44 29.65
N GLU A 49 -3.92 1.37 30.46
CA GLU A 49 -4.73 2.29 31.26
C GLU A 49 -5.55 3.24 30.38
N ILE A 50 -4.97 3.79 29.31
CA ILE A 50 -5.71 4.66 28.37
C ILE A 50 -6.77 3.88 27.60
N ARG A 51 -6.44 2.67 27.10
CA ARG A 51 -7.41 1.80 26.42
C ARG A 51 -8.61 1.49 27.32
N SER A 52 -8.40 1.39 28.64
CA SER A 52 -9.49 1.15 29.60
C SER A 52 -10.49 2.31 29.69
N ILE A 53 -10.10 3.52 29.26
CA ILE A 53 -11.01 4.67 29.13
C ILE A 53 -12.00 4.42 27.98
N GLY A 54 -11.58 3.70 26.93
CA GLY A 54 -12.36 3.49 25.72
C GLY A 54 -12.50 4.80 24.94
N GLN A 55 -13.56 5.56 25.24
CA GLN A 55 -13.83 6.86 24.61
C GLN A 55 -13.69 7.98 25.63
N LEU A 56 -12.91 9.00 25.29
CA LEU A 56 -12.74 10.20 26.09
C LEU A 56 -13.42 11.37 25.40
N VAL A 57 -14.59 11.76 25.89
CA VAL A 57 -15.31 12.97 25.44
C VAL A 57 -14.61 14.19 26.04
N THR A 58 -14.09 15.07 25.19
CA THR A 58 -13.37 16.29 25.60
C THR A 58 -14.00 17.56 25.11
N ALA A 59 -14.98 17.50 24.19
CA ALA A 59 -15.78 18.66 23.85
C ALA A 59 -17.24 18.25 23.63
N GLU A 60 -18.14 19.13 24.05
CA GLU A 60 -19.57 19.00 23.80
C GLU A 60 -20.08 20.29 23.16
N TYR A 61 -20.83 20.17 22.07
CA TYR A 61 -21.55 21.25 21.44
C TYR A 61 -23.04 21.04 21.65
N TYR A 62 -23.72 22.04 22.22
CA TYR A 62 -25.17 22.04 22.37
C TYR A 62 -25.77 23.04 21.37
N GLY A 63 -26.75 22.59 20.59
CA GLY A 63 -27.34 23.41 19.55
C GLY A 63 -28.81 23.09 19.31
N GLU A 64 -29.47 24.06 18.66
CA GLU A 64 -30.84 23.93 18.15
C GLU A 64 -30.78 24.04 16.63
N VAL A 65 -31.45 23.11 15.95
CA VAL A 65 -31.57 23.08 14.50
C VAL A 65 -33.04 22.96 14.11
N ILE A 66 -33.42 23.62 13.05
CA ILE A 66 -34.77 23.51 12.46
C ILE A 66 -34.59 22.91 11.09
N SER A 67 -35.33 21.85 10.79
CA SER A 67 -35.34 21.25 9.46
C SER A 67 -36.73 20.83 9.06
N SER A 68 -37.02 20.87 7.76
CA SER A 68 -38.26 20.34 7.21
C SER A 68 -38.05 19.02 6.48
N LEU A 69 -39.14 18.29 6.24
CA LEU A 69 -39.14 17.09 5.38
C LEU A 69 -38.72 17.40 3.95
N GLU A 70 -39.00 18.61 3.47
CA GLU A 70 -38.50 19.07 2.18
C GLU A 70 -36.98 19.21 2.22
N GLU A 71 -36.42 19.90 3.22
CA GLU A 71 -34.96 20.01 3.37
C GLU A 71 -34.30 18.62 3.48
N ALA A 72 -34.88 17.71 4.27
CA ALA A 72 -34.32 16.38 4.51
C ALA A 72 -34.33 15.49 3.26
N ARG A 73 -35.30 15.67 2.35
CA ARG A 73 -35.38 14.94 1.07
C ARG A 73 -34.47 15.53 0.00
N MET A 74 -34.19 16.82 0.11
CA MET A 74 -33.41 17.58 -0.86
C MET A 74 -31.95 17.73 -0.46
N GLU A 75 -31.61 17.34 0.78
CA GLU A 75 -30.26 17.31 1.35
C GLU A 75 -29.50 18.64 1.26
N PHE A 76 -30.15 19.75 1.64
CA PHE A 76 -29.56 21.10 1.56
C PHE A 76 -28.24 21.32 2.34
N ILE A 77 -27.86 20.38 3.21
CA ILE A 77 -26.54 20.36 3.85
C ILE A 77 -25.42 20.30 2.79
N GLU A 78 -25.68 19.66 1.67
CA GLU A 78 -24.69 19.45 0.61
C GLU A 78 -24.67 20.59 -0.42
N ASP A 79 -25.41 21.69 -0.21
CA ASP A 79 -25.52 22.83 -1.14
C ASP A 79 -24.16 23.30 -1.69
N GLU A 80 -23.22 23.55 -0.78
CA GLU A 80 -21.88 24.05 -1.11
C GLU A 80 -21.10 23.02 -1.94
N ASN A 81 -21.14 21.74 -1.55
CA ASN A 81 -20.45 20.65 -2.24
C ASN A 81 -21.06 20.37 -3.63
N VAL A 82 -22.39 20.35 -3.73
CA VAL A 82 -23.11 20.19 -5.00
C VAL A 82 -22.78 21.35 -5.94
N GLN A 83 -22.75 22.59 -5.43
CA GLN A 83 -22.41 23.76 -6.23
C GLN A 83 -20.93 23.75 -6.67
N GLU A 84 -20.01 23.36 -5.80
CA GLU A 84 -18.58 23.24 -6.12
C GLU A 84 -18.32 22.15 -7.16
N ARG A 85 -18.90 20.96 -6.99
CA ARG A 85 -18.83 19.86 -7.98
C ARG A 85 -19.40 20.29 -9.32
N ALA A 86 -20.57 20.91 -9.32
CA ALA A 86 -21.18 21.40 -10.56
C ALA A 86 -20.32 22.46 -11.25
N LYS A 87 -19.65 23.35 -10.48
CA LYS A 87 -18.69 24.33 -11.03
C LYS A 87 -17.46 23.65 -11.64
N ALA A 88 -16.91 22.64 -10.97
CA ALA A 88 -15.76 21.88 -11.45
C ALA A 88 -16.10 21.17 -12.78
N VAL A 89 -17.16 20.36 -12.78
CA VAL A 89 -17.68 19.67 -13.97
C VAL A 89 -17.98 20.64 -15.10
N PHE A 90 -18.59 21.79 -14.81
CA PHE A 90 -18.85 22.81 -15.83
C PHE A 90 -17.57 23.41 -16.41
N SER A 91 -16.57 23.70 -15.56
CA SER A 91 -15.27 24.21 -16.00
C SER A 91 -14.57 23.21 -16.93
N ASP A 92 -14.58 21.92 -16.57
CA ASP A 92 -13.95 20.86 -17.35
C ASP A 92 -14.68 20.62 -18.67
N LEU A 93 -16.01 20.67 -18.66
CA LEU A 93 -16.84 20.63 -19.86
C LEU A 93 -16.54 21.79 -20.81
N VAL A 94 -16.42 23.02 -20.30
CA VAL A 94 -16.05 24.20 -21.10
C VAL A 94 -14.64 24.03 -21.68
N ALA A 95 -13.70 23.50 -20.89
CA ALA A 95 -12.34 23.24 -21.35
C ALA A 95 -12.29 22.18 -22.46
N ALA A 96 -13.05 21.09 -22.33
CA ALA A 96 -13.16 20.05 -23.35
C ALA A 96 -13.76 20.59 -24.65
N ILE A 97 -14.80 21.43 -24.57
CA ILE A 97 -15.41 22.09 -25.72
C ILE A 97 -14.46 23.10 -26.38
N ASP A 98 -13.69 23.86 -25.60
CA ASP A 98 -12.66 24.77 -26.11
C ASP A 98 -11.54 24.01 -26.84
N ASN A 99 -11.11 22.86 -26.32
CA ASN A 99 -10.15 21.98 -26.99
C ASN A 99 -10.72 21.44 -28.31
N LEU A 100 -12.00 21.06 -28.34
CA LEU A 100 -12.68 20.66 -29.56
C LEU A 100 -12.72 21.81 -30.60
N ARG A 101 -13.00 23.05 -30.17
CA ARG A 101 -12.95 24.22 -31.08
C ARG A 101 -11.55 24.44 -31.65
N LYS A 102 -10.51 24.40 -30.80
CA LYS A 102 -9.11 24.52 -31.25
C LYS A 102 -8.70 23.40 -32.20
N PHE A 103 -9.23 22.19 -32.02
CA PHE A 103 -9.05 21.11 -32.97
C PHE A 103 -9.73 21.45 -34.30
N GLU A 104 -10.95 21.99 -34.27
CA GLU A 104 -11.73 22.35 -35.46
C GLU A 104 -11.16 23.55 -36.23
N GLU A 105 -10.51 24.50 -35.54
CA GLU A 105 -9.80 25.65 -36.14
C GLU A 105 -8.60 25.24 -36.99
N LYS A 106 -8.03 24.04 -36.76
CA LYS A 106 -6.94 23.51 -37.58
C LYS A 106 -7.44 23.17 -38.98
N SER A 107 -6.60 23.39 -39.97
CA SER A 107 -6.89 22.96 -41.34
C SER A 107 -7.10 21.44 -41.39
N THR A 108 -7.90 20.97 -42.35
CA THR A 108 -8.15 19.53 -42.50
C THR A 108 -6.85 18.73 -42.67
N ALA A 109 -5.84 19.30 -43.32
CA ALA A 109 -4.53 18.67 -43.48
C ALA A 109 -3.77 18.54 -42.14
N GLU A 110 -3.79 19.57 -41.30
CA GLU A 110 -3.18 19.53 -39.96
C GLU A 110 -3.91 18.55 -39.03
N ARG A 111 -5.24 18.50 -39.09
CA ARG A 111 -6.04 17.51 -38.36
C ARG A 111 -5.72 16.09 -38.83
N GLU A 112 -5.60 15.88 -40.14
CA GLU A 112 -5.19 14.58 -40.70
C GLU A 112 -3.78 14.18 -40.24
N GLN A 113 -2.84 15.14 -40.16
CA GLN A 113 -1.49 14.89 -39.67
C GLN A 113 -1.47 14.56 -38.18
N PHE A 114 -2.30 15.23 -37.37
CA PHE A 114 -2.45 14.93 -35.95
C PHE A 114 -2.93 13.48 -35.72
N VAL A 115 -3.86 13.03 -36.57
CA VAL A 115 -4.43 11.67 -36.53
C VAL A 115 -3.46 10.59 -36.99
N LEU A 116 -2.52 10.90 -37.90
CA LEU A 116 -1.50 9.93 -38.35
C LEU A 116 -0.57 9.46 -37.21
N ASN A 117 -0.51 10.21 -36.11
CA ASN A 117 0.30 9.84 -34.94
C ASN A 117 -0.45 8.91 -33.96
N TYR A 118 -1.76 8.73 -34.11
CA TYR A 118 -2.61 7.97 -33.18
C TYR A 118 -3.49 6.96 -33.93
N THR A 119 -3.08 5.68 -33.97
CA THR A 119 -3.86 4.47 -34.33
C THR A 119 -4.58 4.38 -35.70
N ASP A 120 -4.85 3.15 -36.15
CA ASP A 120 -5.60 2.82 -37.37
C ASP A 120 -7.11 3.11 -37.26
N MET A 121 -7.49 4.37 -37.49
CA MET A 121 -8.88 4.81 -37.63
C MET A 121 -9.49 4.36 -38.98
N ASP A 122 -10.69 3.77 -38.97
CA ASP A 122 -11.38 3.43 -40.23
C ASP A 122 -11.67 4.69 -41.06
N ARG A 123 -11.72 4.54 -42.38
CA ARG A 123 -11.99 5.64 -43.33
C ARG A 123 -13.28 6.38 -43.00
N ARG A 124 -14.31 5.70 -42.47
CA ARG A 124 -15.57 6.33 -42.07
C ARG A 124 -15.41 7.17 -40.81
N GLN A 125 -14.74 6.65 -39.79
CA GLN A 125 -14.44 7.38 -38.54
C GLN A 125 -13.53 8.58 -38.83
N ARG A 126 -12.47 8.40 -39.61
CA ARG A 126 -11.59 9.49 -40.05
C ARG A 126 -12.37 10.58 -40.76
N ARG A 127 -13.33 10.22 -41.63
CA ARG A 127 -14.19 11.21 -42.28
C ARG A 127 -15.04 11.98 -41.26
N ARG A 128 -15.64 11.31 -40.28
CA ARG A 128 -16.52 11.95 -39.28
C ARG A 128 -15.76 12.82 -38.27
N ILE A 129 -14.64 12.33 -37.75
CA ILE A 129 -13.86 13.01 -36.71
C ILE A 129 -13.00 14.13 -37.31
N VAL A 130 -12.33 13.86 -38.43
CA VAL A 130 -11.25 14.72 -38.95
C VAL A 130 -11.74 15.67 -40.05
N ARG A 131 -12.63 15.21 -40.94
CA ARG A 131 -12.99 15.96 -42.16
C ARG A 131 -14.33 16.68 -42.07
N GLN A 132 -15.28 16.15 -41.32
CA GLN A 132 -16.58 16.79 -41.14
C GLN A 132 -16.47 17.83 -40.03
N ASP A 133 -17.14 18.96 -40.22
CA ASP A 133 -17.28 19.97 -39.18
C ASP A 133 -18.06 19.42 -37.98
N VAL A 134 -17.90 20.04 -36.81
CA VAL A 134 -18.62 19.63 -35.59
C VAL A 134 -20.13 19.78 -35.82
N ASP A 135 -20.88 18.71 -35.60
CA ASP A 135 -22.32 18.68 -35.66
C ASP A 135 -22.91 17.78 -34.56
N ARG A 136 -24.24 17.78 -34.47
CA ARG A 136 -25.00 16.98 -33.48
C ARG A 136 -24.83 15.48 -33.63
N ASN A 137 -24.28 14.98 -34.74
CA ASN A 137 -24.10 13.56 -34.98
C ASN A 137 -22.64 13.12 -34.75
N ASN A 138 -21.70 14.04 -34.54
CA ASN A 138 -20.28 13.72 -34.41
C ASN A 138 -19.58 14.40 -33.22
N ILE A 139 -20.23 15.34 -32.52
CA ILE A 139 -19.61 16.07 -31.41
C ILE A 139 -19.09 15.14 -30.31
N ARG A 140 -19.90 14.15 -29.91
CA ARG A 140 -19.53 13.17 -28.90
C ARG A 140 -18.34 12.33 -29.33
N GLU A 141 -18.37 11.78 -30.54
CA GLU A 141 -17.27 10.99 -31.12
C GLU A 141 -15.97 11.81 -31.23
N LYS A 142 -16.07 13.11 -31.53
CA LYS A 142 -14.90 14.00 -31.57
C LYS A 142 -14.37 14.32 -30.18
N MET A 143 -15.23 14.55 -29.18
CA MET A 143 -14.80 14.78 -27.78
C MET A 143 -14.17 13.54 -27.16
N ASP A 144 -14.75 12.37 -27.44
CA ASP A 144 -14.24 11.06 -27.03
C ASP A 144 -12.86 10.78 -27.65
N TYR A 145 -12.69 11.06 -28.95
CA TYR A 145 -11.39 10.97 -29.62
C TYR A 145 -10.30 11.86 -28.97
N LEU A 146 -10.69 13.01 -28.43
CA LEU A 146 -9.77 13.91 -27.73
C LEU A 146 -9.50 13.48 -26.28
N GLY A 147 -10.12 12.39 -25.80
CA GLY A 147 -9.88 11.80 -24.49
C GLY A 147 -10.48 12.59 -23.33
N TYR A 148 -11.50 13.42 -23.57
CA TYR A 148 -12.09 14.25 -22.51
C TYR A 148 -13.46 13.76 -22.04
N LEU A 149 -14.18 13.01 -22.89
CA LEU A 149 -15.58 12.72 -22.62
C LEU A 149 -15.77 11.59 -21.61
N GLU A 150 -14.98 10.52 -21.70
CA GLU A 150 -15.10 9.37 -20.80
C GLU A 150 -14.92 9.78 -19.33
N ASP A 151 -13.87 10.56 -19.05
CA ASP A 151 -13.61 11.12 -17.71
C ASP A 151 -14.76 12.04 -17.25
N LEU A 152 -15.24 12.92 -18.13
CA LEU A 152 -16.35 13.84 -17.81
C LEU A 152 -17.67 13.10 -17.55
N GLU A 153 -17.99 12.05 -18.32
CA GLU A 153 -19.21 11.26 -18.14
C GLU A 153 -19.21 10.44 -16.85
N ALA A 154 -18.01 10.14 -16.32
CA ALA A 154 -17.85 9.48 -15.03
C ALA A 154 -18.03 10.43 -13.82
N GLU A 155 -17.90 11.74 -14.02
CA GLU A 155 -18.02 12.72 -12.94
C GLU A 155 -19.46 12.81 -12.38
N PRO A 156 -19.63 12.81 -11.04
CA PRO A 156 -20.91 13.12 -10.43
C PRO A 156 -21.40 14.49 -10.88
N MET A 157 -22.70 14.65 -11.15
CA MET A 157 -23.33 15.89 -11.63
C MET A 157 -23.17 16.20 -13.12
N PHE A 158 -22.47 15.37 -13.90
CA PHE A 158 -22.31 15.61 -15.35
C PHE A 158 -23.64 15.84 -16.07
N LEU A 159 -24.61 14.96 -15.84
CA LEU A 159 -25.92 15.07 -16.46
C LEU A 159 -26.65 16.33 -16.00
N GLU A 160 -26.74 16.58 -14.69
CA GLU A 160 -27.41 17.74 -14.14
C GLU A 160 -26.85 19.07 -14.66
N VAL A 161 -25.52 19.17 -14.80
CA VAL A 161 -24.84 20.33 -15.39
C VAL A 161 -25.16 20.46 -16.88
N LEU A 162 -25.14 19.35 -17.62
CA LEU A 162 -25.42 19.32 -19.06
C LEU A 162 -26.88 19.71 -19.37
N GLU A 163 -27.85 19.17 -18.63
CA GLU A 163 -29.28 19.54 -18.77
C GLU A 163 -29.53 20.98 -18.38
N TYR A 164 -28.98 21.42 -17.24
CA TYR A 164 -29.11 22.80 -16.78
C TYR A 164 -28.68 23.75 -17.89
N TRP A 165 -27.51 23.50 -18.45
CA TRP A 165 -26.96 24.37 -19.47
C TRP A 165 -27.78 24.31 -20.75
N TYR A 166 -28.16 23.12 -21.22
CA TYR A 166 -29.00 22.98 -22.41
C TYR A 166 -30.33 23.73 -22.29
N ARG A 167 -31.00 23.65 -21.13
CA ARG A 167 -32.24 24.39 -20.87
C ARG A 167 -32.00 25.90 -20.83
N SER A 168 -30.90 26.33 -20.23
CA SER A 168 -30.50 27.74 -20.17
C SER A 168 -30.27 28.32 -21.56
N ALA A 169 -29.54 27.61 -22.43
CA ALA A 169 -29.20 28.07 -23.76
C ALA A 169 -30.33 27.98 -24.78
N THR A 170 -31.25 27.04 -24.61
CA THR A 170 -32.39 26.87 -25.54
C THR A 170 -33.64 27.65 -25.11
N GLU A 171 -33.60 28.35 -23.97
CA GLU A 171 -34.75 29.01 -23.32
C GLU A 171 -35.95 28.06 -23.06
N LYS A 172 -35.74 26.74 -23.14
CA LYS A 172 -36.79 25.71 -22.99
C LYS A 172 -36.84 25.17 -21.56
N LEU A 173 -37.10 26.04 -20.60
CA LEU A 173 -37.18 25.65 -19.18
C LEU A 173 -38.32 24.67 -18.88
N ASP A 174 -39.37 24.63 -19.71
CA ASP A 174 -40.69 24.10 -19.29
C ASP A 174 -41.04 22.67 -19.79
N LYS A 175 -40.10 21.92 -20.37
CA LYS A 175 -40.37 20.53 -20.79
C LYS A 175 -40.19 19.55 -19.62
N ARG A 176 -41.25 18.77 -19.37
CA ARG A 176 -41.28 17.67 -18.38
C ARG A 176 -40.50 16.48 -18.93
N ASN A 177 -39.68 15.90 -18.05
CA ASN A 177 -38.80 14.74 -18.26
C ASN A 177 -37.82 14.95 -19.41
N PHE A 178 -36.68 15.55 -19.08
CA PHE A 178 -35.52 15.48 -19.96
C PHE A 178 -35.00 14.06 -19.90
N ASP A 179 -35.20 13.31 -20.98
CA ASP A 179 -34.64 11.97 -21.11
C ASP A 179 -33.23 12.12 -21.70
N PHE A 180 -32.24 11.62 -20.99
CA PHE A 180 -30.84 11.66 -21.42
C PHE A 180 -30.56 10.53 -22.43
N ASP A 181 -31.36 10.48 -23.49
CA ASP A 181 -30.96 9.67 -24.62
C ASP A 181 -29.68 10.26 -25.26
N PRO A 182 -28.83 9.44 -25.90
CA PRO A 182 -27.58 9.92 -26.47
C PRO A 182 -27.76 11.11 -27.43
N LYS A 183 -28.87 11.14 -28.18
CA LYS A 183 -29.19 12.23 -29.10
C LYS A 183 -29.44 13.57 -28.40
N THR A 184 -30.06 13.53 -27.22
CA THR A 184 -30.33 14.73 -26.43
C THR A 184 -29.05 15.22 -25.76
N GLN A 185 -28.16 14.31 -25.32
CA GLN A 185 -26.81 14.67 -24.88
C GLN A 185 -26.02 15.36 -26.00
N ASP A 186 -26.03 14.81 -27.22
CA ASP A 186 -25.33 15.40 -28.36
C ASP A 186 -25.87 16.80 -28.69
N GLN A 187 -27.19 17.00 -28.58
CA GLN A 187 -27.81 18.31 -28.74
C GLN A 187 -27.40 19.29 -27.63
N ALA A 188 -27.27 18.80 -26.40
CA ALA A 188 -26.80 19.59 -25.26
C ALA A 188 -25.36 20.04 -25.43
N LEU A 189 -24.47 19.11 -25.77
CA LEU A 189 -23.07 19.39 -26.09
C LEU A 189 -22.97 20.37 -27.27
N MET A 190 -23.79 20.19 -28.32
CA MET A 190 -23.76 21.08 -29.48
C MET A 190 -24.22 22.49 -29.10
N ALA A 191 -25.23 22.63 -28.25
CA ALA A 191 -25.66 23.93 -27.77
C ALA A 191 -24.52 24.64 -27.01
N ILE A 192 -23.77 23.91 -26.17
CA ILE A 192 -22.58 24.45 -25.44
C ILE A 192 -21.50 24.87 -26.44
N TYR A 193 -21.26 24.04 -27.44
CA TYR A 193 -20.32 24.32 -28.52
C TYR A 193 -20.70 25.60 -29.29
N GLU A 194 -21.98 25.81 -29.60
CA GLU A 194 -22.47 26.96 -30.35
C GLU A 194 -22.45 28.28 -29.53
N ALA A 195 -22.65 28.22 -28.21
CA ALA A 195 -22.70 29.44 -27.39
C ALA A 195 -21.35 30.15 -27.18
N ASN A 196 -20.26 29.59 -27.70
CA ASN A 196 -18.93 30.19 -27.65
C ASN A 196 -18.47 30.67 -26.26
N LEU A 197 -18.73 29.86 -25.23
CA LEU A 197 -18.30 30.18 -23.86
C LEU A 197 -16.78 30.33 -23.79
N ALA A 198 -16.33 31.43 -23.19
CA ALA A 198 -14.91 31.67 -22.96
C ALA A 198 -14.38 30.75 -21.85
N LYS A 199 -13.11 30.36 -21.95
CA LYS A 199 -12.42 29.64 -20.86
C LYS A 199 -12.50 30.47 -19.57
N GLY A 200 -12.94 29.85 -18.48
CA GLY A 200 -13.20 30.54 -17.20
C GLY A 200 -14.62 31.09 -17.04
N SER A 201 -15.53 30.78 -17.97
CA SER A 201 -16.97 31.02 -17.75
C SER A 201 -17.41 30.32 -16.46
N ALA A 202 -18.08 31.06 -15.58
CA ALA A 202 -18.61 30.50 -14.34
C ALA A 202 -19.97 29.86 -14.58
N LEU A 203 -20.26 28.78 -13.84
CA LEU A 203 -21.61 28.24 -13.76
C LEU A 203 -22.55 29.33 -13.23
N PRO A 204 -23.67 29.66 -13.90
CA PRO A 204 -24.53 30.73 -13.45
C PRO A 204 -25.16 30.41 -12.08
N GLY A 205 -25.39 31.46 -11.29
CA GLY A 205 -25.76 31.34 -9.87
C GLY A 205 -27.12 30.68 -9.59
N ASN A 206 -27.98 30.49 -10.59
CA ASN A 206 -29.28 29.85 -10.44
C ASN A 206 -29.26 28.32 -10.66
N PHE A 207 -28.07 27.70 -10.80
CA PHE A 207 -27.95 26.24 -10.92
C PHE A 207 -28.62 25.49 -9.76
N MET A 208 -28.42 25.92 -8.51
CA MET A 208 -29.01 25.25 -7.35
C MET A 208 -30.55 25.28 -7.37
N ALA A 209 -31.14 26.39 -7.83
CA ALA A 209 -32.59 26.47 -8.00
C ALA A 209 -33.09 25.45 -9.04
N PHE A 210 -32.37 25.33 -10.16
CA PHE A 210 -32.67 24.31 -11.16
C PHE A 210 -32.51 22.89 -10.62
N TYR A 211 -31.39 22.59 -9.94
CA TYR A 211 -31.12 21.29 -9.34
C TYR A 211 -32.26 20.87 -8.40
N TYR A 212 -32.70 21.80 -7.55
CA TYR A 212 -33.81 21.55 -6.65
C TYR A 212 -35.17 21.44 -7.35
N ASP A 213 -35.42 22.23 -8.38
CA ASP A 213 -36.65 22.06 -9.16
C ASP A 213 -36.69 20.71 -9.90
N THR A 214 -35.53 20.19 -10.33
CA THR A 214 -35.42 18.87 -10.94
C THR A 214 -35.62 17.76 -9.92
N LYS A 215 -34.94 17.82 -8.76
CA LYS A 215 -35.16 16.88 -7.65
C LYS A 215 -36.61 16.90 -7.15
N LYS A 216 -37.25 18.06 -7.06
CA LYS A 216 -38.68 18.18 -6.69
C LYS A 216 -39.60 17.38 -7.62
N LYS A 217 -39.26 17.27 -8.90
CA LYS A 217 -40.07 16.54 -9.90
C LYS A 217 -39.96 15.02 -9.76
N GLU A 218 -38.90 14.51 -9.13
CA GLU A 218 -38.75 13.08 -8.85
C GLU A 218 -39.77 12.60 -7.81
N PHE A 219 -40.27 13.50 -6.95
CA PHE A 219 -41.26 13.17 -5.94
C PHE A 219 -42.69 13.18 -6.47
N THR A 220 -43.50 12.25 -5.97
CA THR A 220 -44.93 12.21 -6.26
C THR A 220 -45.66 13.43 -5.66
N LYS A 221 -46.78 13.84 -6.27
CA LYS A 221 -47.67 14.88 -5.72
C LYS A 221 -48.11 14.58 -4.28
N LYS A 222 -48.21 13.31 -3.89
CA LYS A 222 -48.57 12.88 -2.54
C LYS A 222 -47.43 13.18 -1.56
N GLU A 223 -46.19 12.92 -1.95
CA GLU A 223 -44.99 13.20 -1.15
C GLU A 223 -44.77 14.71 -0.97
N LEU A 224 -44.92 15.50 -2.04
CA LEU A 224 -44.79 16.96 -2.00
C LEU A 224 -45.84 17.65 -1.12
N ARG A 225 -47.01 17.02 -0.94
CA ARG A 225 -48.07 17.55 -0.05
C ARG A 225 -47.79 17.32 1.43
N ARG A 226 -46.92 16.36 1.78
CA ARG A 226 -46.55 16.09 3.16
C ARG A 226 -45.60 17.18 3.63
N LYS A 227 -46.01 17.94 4.63
CA LYS A 227 -45.18 18.97 5.26
C LYS A 227 -45.01 18.63 6.72
N ILE A 228 -43.76 18.55 7.14
CA ILE A 228 -43.34 18.37 8.52
C ILE A 228 -42.14 19.27 8.70
N ALA A 229 -42.13 20.08 9.76
CA ALA A 229 -40.93 20.70 10.26
C ALA A 229 -40.63 20.16 11.65
N MET A 230 -39.35 20.06 12.00
CA MET A 230 -38.89 19.63 13.31
C MET A 230 -37.86 20.63 13.80
N VAL A 231 -38.07 21.11 15.02
CA VAL A 231 -37.03 21.77 15.81
C VAL A 231 -36.34 20.69 16.62
N GLY A 232 -35.10 20.36 16.30
CA GLY A 232 -34.27 19.41 17.05
C GLY A 232 -33.30 20.16 17.96
N ARG A 233 -33.33 19.87 19.26
CA ARG A 233 -32.36 20.35 20.26
C ARG A 233 -31.52 19.17 20.71
N GLY A 234 -30.21 19.28 20.50
CA GLY A 234 -29.33 18.14 20.69
C GLY A 234 -27.94 18.54 21.13
N TRP A 235 -27.09 17.53 21.15
CA TRP A 235 -25.68 17.69 21.43
C TRP A 235 -24.84 16.90 20.44
N VAL A 236 -23.61 17.36 20.26
CA VAL A 236 -22.54 16.66 19.54
C VAL A 236 -21.40 16.51 20.53
N LYS A 237 -20.96 15.28 20.76
CA LYS A 237 -19.81 14.96 21.61
C LYS A 237 -18.65 14.59 20.71
N ALA A 238 -17.53 15.30 20.89
CA ALA A 238 -16.28 15.01 20.23
C ALA A 238 -15.21 14.68 21.25
N GLY A 239 -14.22 13.91 20.81
CA GLY A 239 -13.16 13.44 21.67
C GLY A 239 -12.32 12.38 21.00
N PHE A 240 -11.71 11.54 21.81
CA PHE A 240 -10.75 10.53 21.35
C PHE A 240 -11.29 9.13 21.58
N ASP A 241 -11.14 8.28 20.57
CA ASP A 241 -11.40 6.86 20.68
C ASP A 241 -10.07 6.11 20.83
N PHE A 242 -9.85 5.52 22.01
CA PHE A 242 -8.63 4.82 22.35
C PHE A 242 -8.71 3.31 22.15
N THR A 243 -9.82 2.77 21.63
CA THR A 243 -10.02 1.32 21.50
C THR A 243 -8.87 0.66 20.71
N ASP A 244 -8.40 1.31 19.65
CA ASP A 244 -7.35 0.78 18.77
C ASP A 244 -5.96 1.41 19.00
N LEU A 245 -5.74 2.07 20.15
CA LEU A 245 -4.48 2.77 20.43
C LEU A 245 -3.33 1.78 20.65
N ASP A 246 -2.45 1.58 19.67
CA ASP A 246 -1.30 0.68 19.79
C ASP A 246 -0.25 1.20 20.80
N PRO A 247 0.45 0.34 21.57
CA PRO A 247 1.50 0.79 22.48
C PRO A 247 2.61 1.63 21.85
N SER A 248 2.92 1.36 20.58
CA SER A 248 3.90 2.11 19.80
C SER A 248 3.41 3.50 19.37
N ALA A 249 2.13 3.81 19.54
CA ALA A 249 1.57 5.13 19.26
C ALA A 249 1.98 6.17 20.31
N LEU A 250 2.45 5.75 21.48
CA LEU A 250 2.81 6.65 22.58
C LEU A 250 4.33 6.76 22.70
N VAL A 251 4.84 7.98 22.58
CA VAL A 251 6.26 8.30 22.75
C VAL A 251 6.40 9.32 23.88
N TYR A 252 7.08 8.92 24.95
CA TYR A 252 7.40 9.80 26.07
C TYR A 252 8.83 10.33 25.95
N TYR A 253 9.00 11.64 26.02
CA TYR A 253 10.30 12.33 26.06
C TYR A 253 10.57 12.83 27.48
N PRO A 254 11.32 12.09 28.31
CA PRO A 254 11.49 12.41 29.73
C PRO A 254 12.16 13.77 29.96
N ASP A 255 13.15 14.12 29.13
CA ASP A 255 13.90 15.38 29.25
C ASP A 255 13.02 16.62 29.05
N GLN A 256 11.99 16.48 28.23
CA GLN A 256 11.05 17.56 27.90
C GLN A 256 9.78 17.49 28.72
N GLN A 257 9.52 16.33 29.36
CA GLN A 257 8.27 16.01 30.02
C GLN A 257 7.09 16.14 29.05
N GLU A 258 7.27 15.66 27.82
CA GLU A 258 6.27 15.70 26.75
C GLU A 258 5.86 14.29 26.33
N ILE A 259 4.58 14.10 26.05
CA ILE A 259 4.03 12.84 25.53
C ILE A 259 3.44 13.11 24.15
N HIS A 260 3.88 12.31 23.17
CA HIS A 260 3.41 12.39 21.80
C HIS A 260 2.52 11.19 21.51
N ILE A 261 1.32 11.44 20.99
CA ILE A 261 0.35 10.41 20.62
C ILE A 261 0.21 10.39 19.09
N MET A 262 0.68 9.31 18.45
CA MET A 262 0.71 9.16 17.00
C MET A 262 -0.58 8.53 16.47
N GLY A 263 -1.13 9.10 15.40
CA GLY A 263 -2.26 8.50 14.68
C GLY A 263 -3.60 8.60 15.40
N LEU A 264 -3.67 9.40 16.44
CA LEU A 264 -4.89 9.64 17.17
C LEU A 264 -5.39 11.06 16.88
N ALA A 265 -6.53 11.15 16.21
CA ALA A 265 -7.20 12.41 15.91
C ALA A 265 -8.53 12.50 16.68
N PRO A 266 -8.96 13.69 17.09
CA PRO A 266 -10.29 13.88 17.64
C PRO A 266 -11.35 13.54 16.59
N THR A 267 -12.41 12.86 16.99
CA THR A 267 -13.55 12.52 16.13
C THR A 267 -14.87 12.87 16.82
N VAL A 268 -15.95 12.94 16.04
CA VAL A 268 -17.30 13.03 16.60
C VAL A 268 -17.71 11.64 17.08
N LEU A 269 -17.60 11.42 18.40
CA LEU A 269 -17.89 10.15 19.05
C LEU A 269 -19.40 9.84 19.03
N ASN A 270 -20.23 10.86 19.25
CA ASN A 270 -21.68 10.70 19.28
C ASN A 270 -22.40 12.01 18.97
N ALA A 271 -23.58 11.94 18.36
CA ALA A 271 -24.48 13.07 18.19
C ALA A 271 -25.92 12.57 18.22
N ASP A 272 -26.78 13.26 18.95
CA ASP A 272 -28.21 12.95 19.01
C ASP A 272 -29.04 14.21 19.27
N ILE A 273 -30.31 14.14 18.88
CA ILE A 273 -31.34 15.07 19.30
C ILE A 273 -31.98 14.51 20.56
N ASN A 274 -32.01 15.30 21.63
CA ASN A 274 -32.50 14.84 22.94
C ASN A 274 -33.96 14.38 22.81
N PRO A 275 -34.29 13.12 23.11
CA PRO A 275 -35.66 12.66 23.04
C PRO A 275 -36.51 13.16 24.23
N TRP A 276 -35.89 13.70 25.28
CA TRP A 276 -36.53 14.10 26.52
C TRP A 276 -36.65 15.62 26.67
N PHE A 277 -37.50 16.03 27.61
CA PHE A 277 -37.59 17.40 28.07
C PHE A 277 -36.28 17.85 28.72
N ILE A 278 -35.76 19.02 28.35
CA ILE A 278 -34.56 19.63 28.94
C ILE A 278 -35.03 20.44 30.17
N PRO A 279 -34.92 19.91 31.41
CA PRO A 279 -35.63 20.47 32.56
C PRO A 279 -35.16 21.87 32.93
N GLU A 280 -33.86 22.13 32.79
CA GLU A 280 -33.20 23.41 33.09
C GLU A 280 -33.77 24.58 32.27
N LYS A 281 -34.23 24.29 31.05
CA LYS A 281 -34.76 25.29 30.12
C LYS A 281 -36.28 25.24 29.98
N GLY A 282 -36.93 24.23 30.54
CA GLY A 282 -38.37 24.07 30.44
C GLY A 282 -38.88 23.79 29.02
N VAL A 283 -38.07 23.22 28.13
CA VAL A 283 -38.41 23.00 26.72
C VAL A 283 -38.25 21.53 26.29
N PRO A 284 -39.08 21.03 25.35
CA PRO A 284 -38.92 19.70 24.79
C PRO A 284 -37.64 19.61 23.93
N GLY A 285 -36.96 18.47 23.98
CA GLY A 285 -35.75 18.20 23.20
C GLY A 285 -35.99 18.13 21.69
N PHE A 286 -37.22 17.88 21.25
CA PHE A 286 -37.64 18.16 19.89
C PHE A 286 -39.10 18.62 19.84
N GLU A 287 -39.44 19.39 18.83
CA GLU A 287 -40.80 19.90 18.60
C GLU A 287 -41.15 19.73 17.13
N ILE A 288 -42.29 19.10 16.84
CA ILE A 288 -42.78 18.91 15.47
C ILE A 288 -43.73 20.08 15.17
N LEU A 289 -43.35 20.89 14.19
CA LEU A 289 -44.10 22.04 13.72
C LEU A 289 -44.81 21.68 12.39
N ASP A 290 -46.09 22.03 12.31
CA ASP A 290 -46.96 21.92 11.13
C ASP A 290 -47.28 20.49 10.68
N VAL A 291 -48.58 20.19 10.53
CA VAL A 291 -49.10 18.86 10.18
C VAL A 291 -50.17 19.00 9.09
N ASN A 292 -49.74 19.36 7.89
CA ASN A 292 -50.55 19.17 6.70
C ASN A 292 -50.36 17.74 6.19
N GLY A 293 -51.28 16.84 6.57
CA GLY A 293 -51.33 15.44 6.12
C GLY A 293 -51.04 14.41 7.23
N ARG A 294 -51.32 13.13 6.96
CA ARG A 294 -50.94 12.03 7.86
C ARG A 294 -49.42 11.83 7.79
N ILE A 295 -48.73 12.16 8.88
CA ILE A 295 -47.29 11.95 9.07
C ILE A 295 -47.02 10.46 9.26
N ASP A 296 -46.06 9.93 8.53
CA ASP A 296 -45.52 8.60 8.75
C ASP A 296 -44.32 8.67 9.71
N PHE A 297 -44.10 7.61 10.49
CA PHE A 297 -42.93 7.48 11.37
C PHE A 297 -41.63 7.53 10.56
N GLU A 298 -41.63 6.99 9.34
CA GLU A 298 -40.47 7.04 8.43
C GLU A 298 -40.11 8.46 8.02
N ASP A 299 -41.11 9.31 7.72
CA ASP A 299 -40.87 10.71 7.37
C ASP A 299 -40.27 11.47 8.57
N ALA A 300 -40.80 11.27 9.79
CA ALA A 300 -40.26 11.89 11.00
C ALA A 300 -38.83 11.42 11.33
N LYS A 301 -38.54 10.12 11.12
CA LYS A 301 -37.19 9.55 11.28
C LYS A 301 -36.20 10.22 10.34
N LYS A 302 -36.55 10.40 9.06
CA LYS A 302 -35.71 11.11 8.07
C LYS A 302 -35.42 12.55 8.48
N VAL A 303 -36.43 13.29 8.96
CA VAL A 303 -36.20 14.67 9.47
C VAL A 303 -35.29 14.67 10.70
N LYS A 304 -35.47 13.71 11.64
CA LYS A 304 -34.59 13.59 12.81
C LYS A 304 -33.13 13.33 12.39
N GLU A 305 -32.90 12.37 11.50
CA GLU A 305 -31.56 12.04 10.98
C GLU A 305 -30.92 13.26 10.30
N TYR A 306 -31.70 14.01 9.53
CA TYR A 306 -31.23 15.25 8.90
C TYR A 306 -30.92 16.36 9.91
N CYS A 307 -31.73 16.52 10.97
CA CYS A 307 -31.41 17.41 12.09
C CYS A 307 -30.10 17.01 12.77
N VAL A 308 -29.85 15.72 13.00
CA VAL A 308 -28.57 15.25 13.56
C VAL A 308 -27.40 15.61 12.64
N ARG A 309 -27.54 15.42 11.32
CA ARG A 309 -26.52 15.86 10.34
C ARG A 309 -26.25 17.36 10.42
N LYS A 310 -27.31 18.19 10.36
CA LYS A 310 -27.22 19.66 10.45
C LYS A 310 -26.54 20.11 11.75
N LEU A 311 -26.85 19.43 12.86
CA LEU A 311 -26.24 19.72 14.15
C LEU A 311 -24.74 19.36 14.17
N LYS A 312 -24.34 18.24 13.55
CA LYS A 312 -22.93 17.89 13.35
C LYS A 312 -22.21 18.95 12.51
N ASP A 313 -22.81 19.44 11.44
CA ASP A 313 -22.20 20.48 10.61
C ASP A 313 -22.04 21.79 11.37
N PHE A 314 -23.03 22.17 12.18
CA PHE A 314 -22.94 23.35 13.04
C PHE A 314 -21.85 23.19 14.10
N ALA A 315 -21.70 22.00 14.68
CA ALA A 315 -20.62 21.70 15.61
C ALA A 315 -19.24 21.75 14.93
N ASN A 316 -19.13 21.23 13.70
CA ASN A 316 -17.90 21.31 12.91
C ASN A 316 -17.53 22.76 12.59
N ARG A 317 -18.49 23.58 12.16
CA ARG A 317 -18.31 25.04 11.94
C ARG A 317 -17.93 25.78 13.22
N ALA A 318 -18.37 25.28 14.38
CA ALA A 318 -17.97 25.77 15.69
C ALA A 318 -16.62 25.21 16.19
N ASN A 319 -15.85 24.56 15.31
CA ASN A 319 -14.54 23.97 15.59
C ASN A 319 -14.55 22.96 16.75
N ILE A 320 -15.60 22.13 16.86
CA ILE A 320 -15.72 21.16 17.96
C ILE A 320 -14.51 20.21 18.05
N LEU A 321 -13.94 19.78 16.92
CA LEU A 321 -12.78 18.89 16.90
C LEU A 321 -11.51 19.56 17.42
N GLN A 322 -11.26 20.83 17.05
CA GLN A 322 -10.14 21.60 17.57
C GLN A 322 -10.28 21.84 19.08
N ASN A 323 -11.51 22.11 19.54
CA ASN A 323 -11.81 22.24 20.97
C ASN A 323 -11.61 20.91 21.71
N ALA A 324 -12.01 19.79 21.10
CA ALA A 324 -11.81 18.45 21.63
C ALA A 324 -10.32 18.13 21.76
N GLU A 325 -9.51 18.51 20.78
CA GLU A 325 -8.06 18.34 20.82
C GLU A 325 -7.44 19.10 21.99
N LYS A 326 -7.68 20.42 22.06
CA LYS A 326 -7.13 21.28 23.11
C LYS A 326 -7.54 20.83 24.53
N GLN A 327 -8.80 20.44 24.71
CA GLN A 327 -9.28 19.93 25.99
C GLN A 327 -8.75 18.53 26.30
N GLY A 328 -8.53 17.71 25.26
CA GLY A 328 -7.88 16.41 25.39
C GLY A 328 -6.41 16.52 25.80
N GLU A 329 -5.68 17.50 25.25
CA GLU A 329 -4.28 17.75 25.62
C GLU A 329 -4.17 18.02 27.13
N GLU A 330 -4.99 18.94 27.66
CA GLU A 330 -4.98 19.26 29.10
C GLU A 330 -5.48 18.11 29.97
N THR A 331 -6.53 17.39 29.53
CA THR A 331 -7.08 16.25 30.28
C THR A 331 -6.07 15.11 30.38
N LEU A 332 -5.44 14.75 29.26
CA LEU A 332 -4.42 13.70 29.22
C LEU A 332 -3.13 14.13 29.90
N LYS A 333 -2.75 15.40 29.82
CA LYS A 333 -1.60 15.94 30.59
C LYS A 333 -1.78 15.72 32.08
N ASN A 334 -2.96 16.03 32.61
CA ASN A 334 -3.28 15.80 34.03
C ASN A 334 -3.28 14.30 34.37
N LEU A 335 -3.89 13.48 33.52
CA LEU A 335 -3.89 12.02 33.68
C LEU A 335 -2.46 11.47 33.73
N PHE A 336 -1.62 11.79 32.76
CA PHE A 336 -0.25 11.28 32.69
C PHE A 336 0.63 11.80 33.82
N THR A 337 0.41 13.03 34.27
CA THR A 337 1.09 13.56 35.46
C THR A 337 0.81 12.69 36.70
N LEU A 338 -0.45 12.24 36.86
CA LEU A 338 -0.84 11.35 37.96
C LEU A 338 -0.25 9.94 37.80
N LEU A 339 -0.25 9.39 36.58
CA LEU A 339 0.24 8.03 36.30
C LEU A 339 1.76 7.91 36.45
N ILE A 340 2.51 8.87 35.91
CA ILE A 340 3.98 8.86 35.91
C ILE A 340 4.54 9.36 37.25
N GLY A 341 3.78 10.18 37.97
CA GLY A 341 4.22 10.82 39.22
C GLY A 341 5.25 11.93 38.99
N GLN A 342 5.35 12.43 37.76
CA GLN A 342 6.15 13.59 37.36
C GLN A 342 5.25 14.54 36.57
N GLU A 343 5.48 15.85 36.70
CA GLU A 343 4.73 16.85 35.94
C GLU A 343 4.98 16.66 34.44
N ILE A 344 3.92 16.40 33.68
CA ILE A 344 3.93 16.41 32.23
C ILE A 344 3.61 17.83 31.77
N LYS A 345 4.52 18.43 31.01
CA LYS A 345 4.36 19.81 30.51
C LYS A 345 3.36 19.88 29.38
N LYS A 346 3.38 18.89 28.47
CA LYS A 346 2.60 18.90 27.24
C LYS A 346 2.24 17.51 26.76
N VAL A 347 1.05 17.37 26.21
CA VAL A 347 0.64 16.23 25.37
C VAL A 347 0.43 16.77 23.97
N VAL A 348 0.94 16.08 22.95
CA VAL A 348 0.84 16.50 21.54
C VAL A 348 0.23 15.37 20.72
N PHE A 349 -0.87 15.65 20.03
CA PHE A 349 -1.46 14.73 19.06
C PHE A 349 -0.81 14.91 17.69
N HIS A 350 -0.53 13.81 17.01
CA HIS A 350 0.01 13.81 15.65
C HIS A 350 -0.99 13.13 14.72
N HIS A 351 -1.87 13.91 14.11
CA HIS A 351 -2.84 13.47 13.11
C HIS A 351 -2.28 13.60 11.69
N ASP A 352 -1.04 13.16 11.48
CA ASP A 352 -0.32 13.29 10.22
C ASP A 352 -1.02 12.53 9.08
N PRO A 353 -1.11 13.09 7.84
CA PRO A 353 -1.70 12.40 6.69
C PRO A 353 -1.11 11.01 6.43
N PHE A 354 0.19 10.82 6.70
CA PHE A 354 0.83 9.50 6.60
C PHE A 354 0.21 8.49 7.55
N VAL A 355 -0.04 8.89 8.80
CA VAL A 355 -0.59 7.97 9.80
C VAL A 355 -2.09 7.73 9.57
N GLN A 356 -2.81 8.75 9.09
CA GLN A 356 -4.19 8.60 8.66
C GLN A 356 -4.31 7.58 7.52
N GLN A 357 -3.47 7.71 6.49
CA GLN A 357 -3.43 6.75 5.38
C GLN A 357 -3.15 5.33 5.85
N VAL A 358 -2.18 5.15 6.77
CA VAL A 358 -1.89 3.83 7.35
C VAL A 358 -3.11 3.25 8.07
N HIS A 359 -3.86 4.07 8.80
CA HIS A 359 -5.05 3.64 9.51
C HIS A 359 -6.21 3.29 8.57
N GLU A 360 -6.36 4.02 7.46
CA GLU A 360 -7.33 3.68 6.42
C GLU A 360 -7.01 2.32 5.79
N ILE A 361 -5.76 2.08 5.41
CA ILE A 361 -5.31 0.79 4.85
C ILE A 361 -5.52 -0.36 5.85
N GLU A 362 -5.30 -0.11 7.13
CA GLU A 362 -5.47 -1.14 8.16
C GLU A 362 -6.91 -1.61 8.34
N LYS A 363 -7.91 -0.75 8.09
CA LYS A 363 -9.33 -1.13 8.18
C LYS A 363 -9.69 -2.21 7.18
N ASP A 364 -9.02 -2.24 6.02
CA ASP A 364 -9.32 -3.17 4.94
C ASP A 364 -8.64 -4.53 5.13
N SER A 365 -7.71 -4.66 6.09
CA SER A 365 -6.92 -5.85 6.43
C SER A 365 -6.01 -6.41 5.31
N ILE A 366 -6.27 -6.02 4.06
CA ILE A 366 -5.54 -6.41 2.86
C ILE A 366 -5.13 -5.14 2.13
N VAL A 367 -3.86 -5.05 1.72
CA VAL A 367 -3.33 -3.86 1.04
C VAL A 367 -3.39 -4.02 -0.48
N SER A 368 -4.10 -3.12 -1.15
CA SER A 368 -4.24 -3.04 -2.61
C SER A 368 -3.13 -2.25 -3.28
N LEU A 369 -2.97 -2.39 -4.61
CA LEU A 369 -1.98 -1.63 -5.38
C LEU A 369 -2.22 -0.10 -5.32
N GLY A 370 -3.49 0.33 -5.37
CA GLY A 370 -3.83 1.75 -5.29
C GLY A 370 -3.43 2.36 -3.95
N GLU A 371 -3.72 1.65 -2.86
CA GLU A 371 -3.29 2.04 -1.51
C GLU A 371 -1.78 2.07 -1.36
N LEU A 372 -1.06 1.09 -1.94
CA LEU A 372 0.40 1.09 -1.93
C LEU A 372 1.00 2.24 -2.70
N SER A 373 0.44 2.60 -3.85
CA SER A 373 0.90 3.74 -4.63
C SER A 373 0.73 5.05 -3.86
N LEU A 374 -0.42 5.22 -3.21
CA LEU A 374 -0.69 6.38 -2.36
C LEU A 374 0.23 6.41 -1.13
N PHE A 375 0.38 5.27 -0.44
CA PHE A 375 1.30 5.13 0.68
C PHE A 375 2.75 5.44 0.28
N ASP A 376 3.25 4.87 -0.82
CA ASP A 376 4.60 5.09 -1.32
C ASP A 376 4.83 6.57 -1.64
N SER A 377 3.88 7.22 -2.31
CA SER A 377 3.96 8.66 -2.61
C SER A 377 4.11 9.53 -1.35
N ILE A 378 3.26 9.29 -0.34
CA ILE A 378 3.32 10.01 0.94
C ILE A 378 4.61 9.67 1.70
N TYR A 379 4.99 8.39 1.73
CA TYR A 379 6.21 7.90 2.35
C TYR A 379 7.44 8.58 1.75
N GLN A 380 7.57 8.62 0.43
CA GLN A 380 8.69 9.28 -0.27
C GLN A 380 8.74 10.78 0.02
N GLN A 381 7.59 11.46 0.12
CA GLN A 381 7.54 12.86 0.54
C GLN A 381 8.10 13.05 1.97
N LYS A 382 7.74 12.15 2.89
CA LYS A 382 8.24 12.17 4.28
C LYS A 382 9.73 11.85 4.37
N ILE A 383 10.23 10.90 3.58
CA ILE A 383 11.66 10.61 3.48
C ILE A 383 12.43 11.84 3.01
N ARG A 384 11.98 12.52 1.93
CA ARG A 384 12.61 13.77 1.47
C ARG A 384 12.61 14.86 2.53
N GLN A 385 11.52 14.99 3.29
CA GLN A 385 11.45 15.93 4.41
C GLN A 385 12.49 15.57 5.49
N LEU A 386 12.58 14.30 5.86
CA LEU A 386 13.51 13.81 6.87
C LEU A 386 14.97 13.99 6.42
N ASP A 387 15.28 13.68 5.17
CA ASP A 387 16.59 13.95 4.56
C ASP A 387 16.93 15.44 4.57
N SER A 388 15.97 16.31 4.25
CA SER A 388 16.20 17.76 4.27
C SER A 388 16.58 18.26 5.67
N LEU A 389 15.98 17.69 6.73
CA LEU A 389 16.28 18.03 8.12
C LEU A 389 17.64 17.48 8.56
N ARG A 390 17.97 16.24 8.16
CA ARG A 390 19.25 15.60 8.50
C ARG A 390 20.43 16.32 7.85
N ASN A 391 20.25 16.79 6.61
CA ASN A 391 21.30 17.48 5.84
C ASN A 391 21.47 18.96 6.22
N LEU A 392 20.76 19.46 7.24
CA LEU A 392 21.00 20.82 7.74
C LEU A 392 22.41 20.94 8.36
N PRO A 393 23.17 22.00 8.04
CA PRO A 393 24.54 22.17 8.56
C PRO A 393 24.64 22.24 10.09
N ILE A 394 23.57 22.69 10.75
CA ILE A 394 23.49 22.83 12.21
C ILE A 394 22.26 22.07 12.68
N GLN A 395 22.48 20.96 13.38
CA GLN A 395 21.41 20.19 14.02
C GLN A 395 21.27 20.65 15.49
N ASP A 396 20.46 21.67 15.72
CA ASP A 396 20.06 22.05 17.07
C ASP A 396 19.16 20.99 17.71
N SER A 397 18.89 21.10 19.02
CA SER A 397 18.06 20.14 19.75
C SER A 397 16.64 20.03 19.17
N ARG A 398 16.08 21.14 18.67
CA ARG A 398 14.75 21.15 18.02
C ARG A 398 14.73 20.35 16.72
N THR A 399 15.75 20.52 15.89
CA THR A 399 15.92 19.79 14.63
C THR A 399 16.09 18.30 14.90
N LYS A 400 16.94 17.94 15.87
CA LYS A 400 17.11 16.54 16.29
C LYS A 400 15.81 15.91 16.76
N ASN A 401 15.02 16.63 17.55
CA ASN A 401 13.70 16.14 17.98
C ASN A 401 12.74 15.96 16.80
N SER A 402 12.77 16.87 15.82
CA SER A 402 11.94 16.78 14.61
C SER A 402 12.33 15.58 13.76
N ILE A 403 13.64 15.31 13.63
CA ILE A 403 14.17 14.11 12.95
C ILE A 403 13.69 12.85 13.67
N THR A 404 13.88 12.77 14.99
CA THR A 404 13.45 11.62 15.80
C THR A 404 11.95 11.39 15.72
N LEU A 405 11.16 12.45 15.78
CA LEU A 405 9.70 12.41 15.68
C LEU A 405 9.26 11.86 14.32
N LEU A 406 9.74 12.44 13.21
CA LEU A 406 9.39 11.97 11.86
C LEU A 406 9.83 10.51 11.64
N ALA A 407 11.03 10.14 12.07
CA ALA A 407 11.50 8.75 11.98
C ALA A 407 10.61 7.79 12.79
N SER A 408 10.15 8.21 13.98
CA SER A 408 9.24 7.41 14.80
C SER A 408 7.86 7.24 14.15
N GLN A 409 7.33 8.29 13.52
CA GLN A 409 6.05 8.24 12.78
C GLN A 409 6.13 7.29 11.59
N LEU A 410 7.20 7.37 10.79
CA LEU A 410 7.45 6.46 9.68
C LEU A 410 7.55 5.01 10.16
N LYS A 411 8.36 4.76 11.19
CA LYS A 411 8.54 3.43 11.77
C LYS A 411 7.24 2.87 12.34
N PHE A 412 6.43 3.71 13.00
CA PHE A 412 5.10 3.35 13.48
C PHE A 412 4.20 2.89 12.33
N GLY A 413 4.10 3.69 11.26
CA GLY A 413 3.27 3.36 10.11
C GLY A 413 3.70 2.06 9.43
N ILE A 414 4.99 1.90 9.16
CA ILE A 414 5.58 0.70 8.56
C ILE A 414 5.28 -0.55 9.41
N ASN A 415 5.46 -0.47 10.73
CA ASN A 415 5.25 -1.62 11.61
C ASN A 415 3.79 -2.07 11.70
N ARG A 416 2.83 -1.15 11.52
CA ARG A 416 1.41 -1.51 11.43
C ARG A 416 1.13 -2.21 10.12
N LEU A 417 1.56 -1.62 9.00
CA LEU A 417 1.31 -2.19 7.68
C LEU A 417 1.96 -3.57 7.52
N LYS A 418 3.15 -3.82 8.09
CA LYS A 418 3.83 -5.14 8.05
C LYS A 418 3.00 -6.32 8.56
N LYS A 419 1.96 -6.05 9.35
CA LYS A 419 1.04 -7.07 9.87
C LYS A 419 -0.04 -7.47 8.86
N LEU A 420 -0.23 -6.67 7.82
CA LEU A 420 -1.25 -6.84 6.79
C LEU A 420 -0.73 -7.70 5.65
N THR A 421 -1.64 -8.37 4.96
CA THR A 421 -1.30 -9.13 3.75
C THR A 421 -1.49 -8.26 2.52
N VAL A 422 -0.64 -8.46 1.51
CA VAL A 422 -0.73 -7.73 0.25
C VAL A 422 -1.62 -8.51 -0.72
N TYR A 423 -2.58 -7.80 -1.32
CA TYR A 423 -3.50 -8.36 -2.31
C TYR A 423 -2.73 -9.07 -3.42
N ASP A 424 -3.24 -10.23 -3.87
CA ASP A 424 -2.65 -11.13 -4.86
C ASP A 424 -1.25 -11.72 -4.54
N LEU A 425 -0.43 -11.14 -3.66
CA LEU A 425 0.87 -11.72 -3.29
C LEU A 425 0.72 -12.82 -2.23
N GLY A 426 -0.26 -12.68 -1.34
CA GLY A 426 -0.45 -13.61 -0.22
C GLY A 426 0.69 -13.59 0.80
N GLU A 427 1.56 -12.59 0.72
CA GLU A 427 2.68 -12.36 1.63
C GLU A 427 2.40 -11.12 2.50
N PRO A 428 3.00 -11.03 3.70
CA PRO A 428 2.93 -9.81 4.51
C PRO A 428 3.53 -8.60 3.78
N PHE A 429 2.96 -7.43 4.05
CA PHE A 429 3.47 -6.17 3.53
C PHE A 429 4.93 -5.95 3.96
N ASN A 430 5.75 -5.51 3.00
CA ASN A 430 7.15 -5.23 3.18
C ASN A 430 7.62 -4.13 2.22
N TYR A 431 8.89 -3.74 2.36
CA TYR A 431 9.51 -2.69 1.55
C TYR A 431 9.37 -2.92 0.03
N PHE A 432 9.39 -4.17 -0.42
CA PHE A 432 9.32 -4.50 -1.84
C PHE A 432 7.89 -4.66 -2.37
N SER A 433 6.88 -4.65 -1.50
CA SER A 433 5.50 -4.97 -1.89
C SER A 433 4.97 -4.09 -3.02
N TYR A 434 5.26 -2.79 -3.00
CA TYR A 434 4.82 -1.86 -4.05
C TYR A 434 5.48 -2.18 -5.40
N GLN A 435 6.82 -2.24 -5.42
CA GLN A 435 7.58 -2.54 -6.64
C GLN A 435 7.17 -3.88 -7.26
N ILE A 436 6.94 -4.89 -6.42
CA ILE A 436 6.57 -6.23 -6.85
C ILE A 436 5.14 -6.29 -7.37
N LEU A 437 4.20 -5.59 -6.74
CA LEU A 437 2.84 -5.50 -7.28
C LEU A 437 2.78 -4.70 -8.57
N ASN A 438 3.62 -3.68 -8.72
CA ASN A 438 3.70 -2.91 -9.95
C ASN A 438 4.16 -3.80 -11.13
N ILE A 439 5.26 -4.54 -10.94
CA ILE A 439 5.74 -5.53 -11.94
C ILE A 439 4.69 -6.62 -12.19
N ALA A 440 4.06 -7.12 -11.13
CA ALA A 440 3.05 -8.17 -11.28
C ALA A 440 1.76 -7.68 -11.95
N GLY A 441 1.49 -6.37 -11.96
CA GLY A 441 0.23 -5.78 -12.39
C GLY A 441 0.01 -5.83 -13.91
N ASP A 442 1.07 -5.74 -14.70
CA ASP A 442 0.97 -5.84 -16.17
C ASP A 442 1.16 -7.27 -16.70
N GLY A 443 1.49 -8.23 -15.82
CA GLY A 443 1.65 -9.64 -16.15
C GLY A 443 2.96 -9.99 -16.84
N THR A 444 3.91 -9.05 -16.91
CA THR A 444 5.20 -9.23 -17.57
C THR A 444 6.38 -8.88 -16.67
N ILE A 445 7.58 -9.19 -17.14
CA ILE A 445 8.82 -8.64 -16.62
C ILE A 445 9.66 -8.16 -17.80
N ASP A 446 9.84 -6.85 -17.89
CA ASP A 446 10.65 -6.26 -18.95
C ASP A 446 12.14 -6.19 -18.55
N PRO A 447 13.06 -5.98 -19.51
CA PRO A 447 14.49 -5.88 -19.21
C PRO A 447 14.87 -4.74 -18.26
N SER A 448 14.09 -3.65 -18.25
CA SER A 448 14.31 -2.49 -17.39
C SER A 448 13.91 -2.78 -15.94
N GLU A 449 12.80 -3.50 -15.73
CA GLU A 449 12.35 -3.98 -14.43
C GLU A 449 13.31 -5.03 -13.86
N LEU A 450 13.80 -5.94 -14.70
CA LEU A 450 14.83 -6.89 -14.29
C LEU A 450 16.11 -6.16 -13.86
N THR A 451 16.52 -5.13 -14.61
CA THR A 451 17.67 -4.28 -14.26
C THR A 451 17.41 -3.56 -12.94
N LEU A 452 16.20 -3.03 -12.74
CA LEU A 452 15.80 -2.38 -11.50
C LEU A 452 15.88 -3.33 -10.30
N LEU A 453 15.36 -4.56 -10.41
CA LEU A 453 15.46 -5.57 -9.35
C LEU A 453 16.92 -5.92 -9.04
N GLN A 454 17.78 -6.00 -10.06
CA GLN A 454 19.22 -6.20 -9.89
C GLN A 454 19.90 -4.98 -9.25
N GLU A 455 19.45 -3.76 -9.55
CA GLU A 455 19.98 -2.52 -9.00
C GLU A 455 19.56 -2.27 -7.57
N VAL A 456 18.29 -2.49 -7.21
CA VAL A 456 17.77 -2.41 -5.85
C VAL A 456 18.64 -3.27 -4.94
N TRP A 457 18.88 -4.50 -5.37
CA TRP A 457 19.83 -5.40 -4.73
C TRP A 457 21.26 -4.79 -4.67
N ARG A 458 21.85 -4.38 -5.80
CA ARG A 458 23.26 -3.91 -5.85
C ARG A 458 23.53 -2.63 -5.06
N ARG A 459 22.60 -1.68 -5.06
CA ARG A 459 22.72 -0.42 -4.32
C ARG A 459 22.72 -0.64 -2.82
N GLU A 460 22.00 -1.67 -2.37
CA GLU A 460 21.78 -1.99 -0.96
C GLU A 460 22.65 -3.18 -0.46
N ALA A 461 23.47 -3.77 -1.35
CA ALA A 461 24.49 -4.79 -1.01
C ALA A 461 25.71 -4.34 -0.16
N PRO A 462 26.20 -3.08 -0.22
CA PRO A 462 27.40 -2.66 0.52
C PRO A 462 27.22 -2.62 2.04
N LEU A 463 26.00 -2.87 2.52
CA LEU A 463 25.60 -3.05 3.92
C LEU A 463 26.45 -4.11 4.69
N THR A 464 27.19 -4.97 3.98
CA THR A 464 28.02 -6.03 4.57
C THR A 464 29.50 -5.67 4.77
N VAL A 465 30.02 -4.59 4.18
CA VAL A 465 31.49 -4.36 4.09
C VAL A 465 31.99 -3.21 4.95
N ASN A 466 31.12 -2.29 5.38
CA ASN A 466 31.52 -1.16 6.23
C ASN A 466 30.59 -0.98 7.43
N HIS A 467 30.23 -2.06 8.12
CA HIS A 467 30.10 -1.90 9.56
C HIS A 467 31.51 -1.51 10.02
N ASP A 468 31.71 -0.24 10.38
CA ASP A 468 32.81 0.02 11.29
C ASP A 468 32.62 -0.92 12.50
N GLN A 469 33.70 -1.24 13.21
CA GLN A 469 33.61 -2.11 14.38
C GLN A 469 32.70 -1.53 15.49
N SER A 470 32.12 -0.33 15.30
CA SER A 470 31.14 0.30 16.18
C SER A 470 29.68 -0.01 15.84
N GLY A 471 29.40 -0.74 14.75
CA GLY A 471 28.04 -1.14 14.40
C GLY A 471 27.19 -0.01 13.79
N ASN A 472 27.80 1.12 13.43
CA ASN A 472 27.08 2.27 12.89
C ASN A 472 27.02 2.21 11.36
N TRP A 473 25.81 2.22 10.83
CA TRP A 473 25.53 2.31 9.40
C TRP A 473 25.91 3.70 8.88
N LYS A 474 26.29 3.80 7.61
CA LYS A 474 26.63 5.10 7.03
C LYS A 474 25.38 5.98 7.01
N GLU A 475 25.57 7.29 7.21
CA GLU A 475 24.48 8.28 7.31
C GLU A 475 23.53 8.28 6.10
N LYS A 476 23.91 7.70 4.96
CA LYS A 476 23.08 7.54 3.75
C LYS A 476 22.15 6.32 3.74
N GLU A 477 22.26 5.41 4.71
CA GLU A 477 21.55 4.12 4.71
C GLU A 477 20.44 4.07 5.79
N TRP A 478 20.14 5.23 6.40
CA TRP A 478 19.26 5.31 7.57
C TRP A 478 17.81 4.90 7.29
N GLU A 479 17.35 5.09 6.05
CA GLU A 479 16.00 4.71 5.61
C GLU A 479 15.76 3.20 5.82
N MET A 480 16.78 2.38 5.60
CA MET A 480 16.70 0.93 5.75
C MET A 480 16.39 0.53 7.20
N HIS A 481 16.76 1.34 8.20
CA HIS A 481 16.41 1.08 9.61
C HIS A 481 14.94 1.28 9.95
N LEU A 482 14.20 1.97 9.08
CA LEU A 482 12.75 2.04 9.22
C LEU A 482 12.11 0.69 8.88
N TRP A 483 12.68 -0.02 7.89
CA TRP A 483 12.13 -1.24 7.32
C TRP A 483 12.75 -2.53 7.87
N PHE A 484 14.02 -2.51 8.25
CA PHE A 484 14.78 -3.71 8.55
C PHE A 484 15.55 -3.55 9.85
N GLU A 485 15.51 -4.60 10.68
CA GLU A 485 16.32 -4.71 11.88
C GLU A 485 17.77 -5.03 11.53
N ASP A 486 17.94 -5.89 10.53
CA ASP A 486 19.23 -6.33 10.02
C ASP A 486 19.17 -6.64 8.52
N PHE A 487 20.35 -6.91 7.97
CA PHE A 487 20.52 -7.25 6.56
C PHE A 487 19.91 -8.62 6.17
N ALA A 488 19.71 -9.55 7.12
CA ALA A 488 19.07 -10.82 6.83
C ALA A 488 17.57 -10.65 6.60
N SER A 489 16.91 -9.83 7.42
CA SER A 489 15.50 -9.48 7.26
C SER A 489 15.25 -8.83 5.89
N TYR A 490 16.14 -7.92 5.48
CA TYR A 490 16.16 -7.36 4.13
C TYR A 490 16.21 -8.44 3.05
N SER A 491 17.22 -9.29 3.12
CA SER A 491 17.46 -10.36 2.14
C SER A 491 16.31 -11.35 2.05
N GLN A 492 15.73 -11.71 3.20
CA GLN A 492 14.60 -12.62 3.29
C GLN A 492 13.36 -12.02 2.65
N GLN A 493 13.03 -10.76 2.96
CA GLN A 493 11.89 -10.06 2.39
C GLN A 493 12.06 -9.91 0.87
N PHE A 494 13.25 -9.56 0.40
CA PHE A 494 13.58 -9.46 -1.03
C PHE A 494 13.36 -10.80 -1.75
N ASN A 495 13.94 -11.88 -1.23
CA ASN A 495 13.76 -13.20 -1.82
C ASN A 495 12.30 -13.67 -1.78
N SER A 496 11.54 -13.33 -0.72
CA SER A 496 10.10 -13.65 -0.68
C SER A 496 9.34 -12.93 -1.79
N ALA A 497 9.67 -11.67 -2.01
CA ALA A 497 9.17 -10.85 -3.12
C ALA A 497 9.48 -11.49 -4.49
N ILE A 498 10.73 -11.87 -4.75
CA ILE A 498 11.13 -12.55 -6.00
C ILE A 498 10.41 -13.89 -6.20
N ARG A 499 10.24 -14.69 -5.13
CA ARG A 499 9.44 -15.93 -5.22
C ARG A 499 7.99 -15.65 -5.56
N SER A 500 7.42 -14.59 -5.01
CA SER A 500 6.03 -14.20 -5.28
C SER A 500 5.83 -13.84 -6.75
N LEU A 501 6.77 -13.11 -7.36
CA LEU A 501 6.78 -12.88 -8.81
C LEU A 501 6.91 -14.19 -9.59
N SER A 502 7.84 -15.07 -9.19
CA SER A 502 8.11 -16.32 -9.91
C SER A 502 6.90 -17.27 -9.92
N LYS A 503 6.04 -17.22 -8.90
CA LYS A 503 4.80 -18.02 -8.84
C LYS A 503 3.70 -17.55 -9.79
N ARG A 504 3.79 -16.32 -10.33
CA ARG A 504 2.73 -15.71 -11.16
C ARG A 504 2.80 -16.04 -12.64
N ASN A 505 3.76 -16.85 -13.07
CA ASN A 505 3.94 -17.23 -14.48
C ASN A 505 4.00 -16.00 -15.42
N LEU A 506 4.70 -14.95 -14.99
CA LEU A 506 4.86 -13.72 -15.80
C LEU A 506 5.51 -14.05 -17.14
N ALA A 507 5.15 -13.30 -18.18
CA ALA A 507 5.88 -13.34 -19.45
C ALA A 507 7.17 -12.52 -19.33
N SER A 508 8.23 -12.88 -20.03
CA SER A 508 9.47 -12.10 -20.03
C SER A 508 9.77 -11.51 -21.39
N GLY A 509 10.01 -10.21 -21.44
CA GLY A 509 10.38 -9.48 -22.64
C GLY A 509 9.57 -8.20 -22.80
N ASP A 510 9.81 -7.49 -23.91
CA ASP A 510 9.11 -6.26 -24.21
C ASP A 510 7.65 -6.55 -24.59
N ILE A 511 6.72 -5.74 -24.06
CA ILE A 511 5.32 -5.80 -24.45
C ILE A 511 5.18 -5.23 -25.86
N HIS A 512 4.64 -6.03 -26.76
CA HIS A 512 4.22 -5.60 -28.08
C HIS A 512 2.70 -5.53 -28.15
N GLN A 513 2.19 -4.53 -28.86
CA GLN A 513 0.77 -4.40 -29.14
C GLN A 513 0.55 -4.50 -30.64
N SER A 514 -0.31 -5.41 -31.06
CA SER A 514 -0.75 -5.48 -32.46
C SER A 514 -2.27 -5.59 -32.53
N LYS A 515 -2.85 -4.99 -33.57
CA LYS A 515 -4.26 -5.08 -33.89
C LYS A 515 -4.48 -6.24 -34.86
N TYR A 516 -5.39 -7.15 -34.51
CA TYR A 516 -5.78 -8.27 -35.35
C TYR A 516 -7.26 -8.16 -35.70
N SER A 517 -7.61 -8.42 -36.96
CA SER A 517 -9.03 -8.61 -37.32
C SER A 517 -9.54 -9.95 -36.76
N LEU A 518 -10.81 -9.99 -36.34
CA LEU A 518 -11.44 -11.24 -35.87
C LEU A 518 -11.40 -12.33 -36.95
N SER A 519 -11.46 -11.94 -38.24
CA SER A 519 -11.27 -12.85 -39.37
C SER A 519 -9.87 -13.44 -39.40
N GLN A 520 -8.81 -12.65 -39.14
CA GLN A 520 -7.43 -13.15 -39.10
C GLN A 520 -7.24 -14.15 -37.95
N VAL A 521 -7.72 -13.78 -36.76
CA VAL A 521 -7.67 -14.65 -35.56
C VAL A 521 -8.40 -15.97 -35.80
N GLY A 522 -9.57 -15.93 -36.44
CA GLY A 522 -10.33 -17.14 -36.79
C GLY A 522 -9.70 -17.97 -37.92
N SER A 523 -8.98 -17.33 -38.85
CA SER A 523 -8.41 -17.99 -40.03
C SER A 523 -7.05 -18.66 -39.79
N ASP A 524 -6.23 -18.14 -38.87
CA ASP A 524 -4.94 -18.73 -38.52
C ASP A 524 -4.67 -18.64 -37.00
N PRO A 525 -5.20 -19.59 -36.21
CA PRO A 525 -4.98 -19.63 -34.77
C PRO A 525 -3.50 -19.71 -34.38
N ARG A 526 -2.64 -20.17 -35.29
CA ARG A 526 -1.19 -20.34 -35.08
C ARG A 526 -0.43 -19.02 -34.93
N ILE A 527 -1.09 -17.89 -35.21
CA ILE A 527 -0.52 -16.55 -34.95
C ILE A 527 -0.12 -16.42 -33.48
N PHE A 528 -0.79 -17.13 -32.55
CA PHE A 528 -0.46 -17.10 -31.13
C PHE A 528 0.51 -18.20 -30.68
N ASP A 529 0.92 -19.13 -31.55
CA ASP A 529 1.81 -20.23 -31.17
C ASP A 529 3.22 -19.74 -30.77
N THR A 530 3.61 -18.55 -31.24
CA THR A 530 4.90 -17.91 -30.94
C THR A 530 4.77 -16.72 -29.99
N LEU A 531 3.57 -16.44 -29.50
CA LEU A 531 3.26 -15.23 -28.73
C LEU A 531 2.72 -15.61 -27.36
N THR A 532 3.31 -15.06 -26.30
CA THR A 532 2.70 -15.10 -24.98
C THR A 532 1.70 -13.97 -24.89
N VAL A 533 0.43 -14.28 -25.14
CA VAL A 533 -0.66 -13.29 -25.08
C VAL A 533 -0.90 -12.90 -23.62
N ILE A 534 -0.78 -11.60 -23.34
CA ILE A 534 -1.00 -11.01 -22.01
C ILE A 534 -2.48 -10.64 -21.87
N ASN A 535 -2.99 -9.87 -22.82
CA ASN A 535 -4.35 -9.35 -22.79
C ASN A 535 -4.90 -9.16 -24.20
N ILE A 536 -6.23 -9.30 -24.34
CA ILE A 536 -6.97 -9.09 -25.58
C ILE A 536 -8.12 -8.13 -25.27
N HIS A 537 -8.07 -6.94 -25.86
CA HIS A 537 -9.14 -5.95 -25.76
C HIS A 537 -9.90 -5.87 -27.08
N GLN A 538 -11.23 -5.85 -27.01
CA GLN A 538 -12.02 -5.54 -28.19
C GLN A 538 -11.82 -4.06 -28.55
N PHE A 539 -11.23 -3.81 -29.71
CA PHE A 539 -10.98 -2.45 -30.19
C PHE A 539 -12.08 -1.95 -31.13
N SER A 540 -12.69 -2.87 -31.89
CA SER A 540 -13.85 -2.57 -32.73
C SER A 540 -14.73 -3.81 -32.90
N VAL A 541 -15.82 -3.68 -33.66
CA VAL A 541 -16.72 -4.79 -34.00
C VAL A 541 -15.95 -5.96 -34.65
N ASP A 542 -14.95 -5.63 -35.49
CA ASP A 542 -14.25 -6.61 -36.33
C ASP A 542 -12.77 -6.79 -35.94
N SER A 543 -12.31 -6.19 -34.83
CA SER A 543 -10.89 -6.24 -34.45
C SER A 543 -10.65 -6.27 -32.95
N VAL A 544 -9.57 -6.96 -32.58
CA VAL A 544 -9.03 -7.00 -31.23
C VAL A 544 -7.62 -6.39 -31.19
N LEU A 545 -7.31 -5.66 -30.13
CA LEU A 545 -5.94 -5.32 -29.76
C LEU A 545 -5.41 -6.46 -28.89
N VAL A 546 -4.28 -7.03 -29.30
CA VAL A 546 -3.61 -8.08 -28.55
C VAL A 546 -2.30 -7.51 -28.04
N ASN A 547 -2.14 -7.52 -26.72
CA ASN A 547 -0.87 -7.26 -26.04
C ASN A 547 -0.18 -8.61 -25.85
N TYR A 548 1.05 -8.75 -26.32
CA TYR A 548 1.79 -10.00 -26.26
C TYR A 548 3.28 -9.76 -26.08
N VAL A 549 3.97 -10.78 -25.59
CA VAL A 549 5.42 -10.85 -25.60
C VAL A 549 5.86 -11.83 -26.67
N LEU A 550 6.87 -11.47 -27.47
CA LEU A 550 7.50 -12.43 -28.39
C LEU A 550 8.16 -13.51 -27.55
N ASP A 551 7.85 -14.78 -27.81
CA ASP A 551 8.45 -15.89 -27.07
C ASP A 551 9.98 -15.90 -27.28
N SER A 552 10.68 -15.23 -26.36
CA SER A 552 12.14 -15.16 -26.32
C SER A 552 12.75 -16.41 -25.68
N GLY A 553 11.94 -17.43 -25.36
CA GLY A 553 12.39 -18.74 -24.91
C GLY A 553 12.74 -18.82 -23.42
N GLY A 554 12.14 -17.96 -22.58
CA GLY A 554 12.36 -17.96 -21.14
C GLY A 554 11.10 -17.77 -20.33
N ASN A 555 10.81 -18.70 -19.42
CA ASN A 555 9.87 -18.49 -18.33
C ASN A 555 10.45 -17.37 -17.43
N ALA A 556 9.68 -16.31 -17.13
CA ALA A 556 10.13 -15.23 -16.24
C ALA A 556 10.64 -15.75 -14.89
N GLY A 557 10.09 -16.85 -14.39
CA GLY A 557 10.57 -17.52 -13.19
C GLY A 557 12.04 -17.94 -13.28
N GLU A 558 12.52 -18.38 -14.44
CA GLU A 558 13.95 -18.67 -14.64
C GLU A 558 14.80 -17.41 -14.57
N LEU A 559 14.35 -16.31 -15.17
CA LEU A 559 15.08 -15.04 -15.14
C LEU A 559 15.09 -14.42 -13.74
N LEU A 560 13.98 -14.48 -13.03
CA LEU A 560 13.86 -14.01 -11.65
C LEU A 560 14.81 -14.76 -10.71
N THR A 561 15.15 -16.02 -11.01
CA THR A 561 16.15 -16.74 -10.20
C THR A 561 17.55 -16.11 -10.27
N THR A 562 17.86 -15.34 -11.32
CA THR A 562 19.12 -14.58 -11.47
C THR A 562 19.26 -13.45 -10.47
N VAL A 563 18.14 -13.02 -9.88
CA VAL A 563 18.08 -11.88 -8.96
C VAL A 563 18.07 -12.33 -7.51
N PHE A 564 17.96 -13.63 -7.20
CA PHE A 564 17.99 -14.08 -5.80
C PHE A 564 19.27 -13.63 -5.09
N TYR A 565 19.16 -13.42 -3.78
CA TYR A 565 20.28 -13.05 -2.93
C TYR A 565 20.51 -14.09 -1.82
N PRO A 566 21.74 -14.44 -1.41
CA PRO A 566 23.07 -14.08 -1.94
C PRO A 566 23.52 -14.61 -3.30
N PHE A 567 22.67 -15.31 -4.04
CA PHE A 567 23.14 -16.19 -5.11
C PHE A 567 22.75 -15.69 -6.48
N GLN A 568 23.75 -15.42 -7.32
CA GLN A 568 23.51 -15.09 -8.71
C GLN A 568 23.35 -16.38 -9.51
N PHE A 569 22.16 -16.61 -10.05
CA PHE A 569 21.95 -17.64 -11.06
C PHE A 569 22.55 -17.18 -12.38
N ASP A 570 23.54 -17.91 -12.88
CA ASP A 570 24.04 -17.79 -14.24
C ASP A 570 23.60 -19.04 -15.00
N ARG A 571 22.63 -18.87 -15.92
CA ARG A 571 22.06 -19.96 -16.71
C ARG A 571 23.14 -20.74 -17.47
N LYS A 572 24.11 -20.05 -18.08
CA LYS A 572 25.17 -20.71 -18.86
C LYS A 572 26.07 -21.53 -17.95
N LEU A 573 26.39 -20.98 -16.78
CA LEU A 573 27.18 -21.68 -15.78
C LEU A 573 26.40 -22.87 -15.22
N LEU A 574 25.09 -22.74 -14.99
CA LEU A 574 24.22 -23.84 -14.57
C LEU A 574 24.12 -24.94 -15.62
N ASP A 575 23.81 -24.58 -16.87
CA ASP A 575 23.71 -25.54 -17.97
C ASP A 575 25.03 -26.30 -18.12
N SER A 576 26.16 -25.59 -17.97
CA SER A 576 27.48 -26.22 -17.92
C SER A 576 27.65 -27.16 -16.72
N ALA A 577 27.11 -26.81 -15.54
CA ALA A 577 27.16 -27.64 -14.33
C ALA A 577 26.31 -28.91 -14.49
N VAL A 578 25.05 -28.76 -14.92
CA VAL A 578 24.09 -29.84 -15.16
C VAL A 578 24.58 -30.79 -16.24
N ALA A 579 25.21 -30.29 -17.31
CA ALA A 579 25.78 -31.11 -18.38
C ALA A 579 27.13 -31.74 -18.02
N SER A 580 27.87 -31.16 -17.07
CA SER A 580 29.20 -31.61 -16.70
C SER A 580 29.20 -32.96 -15.98
N LYS A 581 30.24 -33.75 -16.22
CA LYS A 581 30.58 -34.94 -15.43
C LYS A 581 31.36 -34.60 -14.15
N ASP A 582 31.70 -33.33 -13.95
CA ASP A 582 32.54 -32.87 -12.85
C ASP A 582 31.73 -32.63 -11.57
N LEU A 583 30.39 -32.52 -11.68
CA LEU A 583 29.51 -32.63 -10.52
C LEU A 583 29.46 -34.09 -10.08
N ARG A 584 30.00 -34.36 -8.89
CA ARG A 584 30.06 -35.72 -8.34
C ARG A 584 29.06 -35.85 -7.21
N ARG A 585 28.20 -36.86 -7.32
CA ARG A 585 27.44 -37.39 -6.18
C ARG A 585 28.34 -38.37 -5.43
N VAL A 586 28.89 -37.96 -4.30
CA VAL A 586 29.85 -38.75 -3.50
C VAL A 586 29.15 -39.30 -2.28
N LYS A 587 29.43 -40.55 -1.87
CA LYS A 587 28.95 -41.04 -0.57
C LYS A 587 29.63 -40.27 0.54
N LYS A 588 28.91 -39.94 1.61
CA LYS A 588 29.45 -39.19 2.76
C LYS A 588 30.75 -39.81 3.32
N SER A 589 30.88 -41.14 3.27
CA SER A 589 32.04 -41.90 3.74
C SER A 589 33.26 -41.87 2.82
N GLU A 590 33.08 -41.57 1.53
CA GLU A 590 34.14 -41.55 0.52
C GLU A 590 34.79 -40.16 0.37
N PHE A 591 34.33 -39.21 1.18
CA PHE A 591 34.81 -37.85 1.17
C PHE A 591 36.21 -37.76 1.80
N LYS A 592 37.21 -37.35 0.99
CA LYS A 592 38.55 -37.02 1.46
C LYS A 592 38.68 -35.51 1.61
N LYS A 593 39.13 -35.07 2.79
CA LYS A 593 39.22 -33.66 3.21
C LYS A 593 40.23 -32.81 2.41
N ASP A 594 41.07 -33.44 1.58
CA ASP A 594 42.22 -32.78 0.95
C ASP A 594 41.95 -32.16 -0.44
N SER A 595 40.72 -32.25 -0.97
CA SER A 595 40.41 -31.64 -2.27
C SER A 595 39.88 -30.21 -2.09
N LEU A 596 40.78 -29.23 -2.10
CA LEU A 596 40.52 -27.77 -2.03
C LEU A 596 39.61 -27.22 -3.15
N ASP A 597 39.15 -28.08 -4.07
CA ASP A 597 38.46 -27.70 -5.28
C ASP A 597 36.94 -27.79 -5.20
N TYR A 598 36.33 -28.15 -4.06
CA TYR A 598 34.89 -28.39 -4.00
C TYR A 598 34.20 -27.82 -2.75
N PHE A 599 32.99 -27.28 -2.92
CA PHE A 599 32.02 -27.11 -1.83
C PHE A 599 30.94 -28.19 -1.86
N TYR A 600 30.43 -28.57 -0.68
CA TYR A 600 29.59 -29.76 -0.49
C TYR A 600 28.27 -29.48 0.21
N ILE A 601 27.25 -30.21 -0.24
CA ILE A 601 25.91 -30.19 0.36
C ILE A 601 25.55 -31.57 0.79
N VAL A 602 25.13 -31.71 2.04
CA VAL A 602 24.64 -32.96 2.59
C VAL A 602 23.11 -32.86 2.68
N PRO A 603 22.35 -33.55 1.80
CA PRO A 603 20.91 -33.58 1.88
C PRO A 603 20.42 -34.15 3.22
N ASP A 604 19.19 -33.85 3.64
CA ASP A 604 18.58 -34.31 4.90
C ASP A 604 18.66 -35.83 5.11
N THR A 605 18.69 -36.60 4.00
CA THR A 605 18.82 -38.07 4.01
C THR A 605 20.24 -38.58 4.31
N GLY A 606 21.24 -37.69 4.36
CA GLY A 606 22.59 -37.94 4.87
C GLY A 606 23.49 -38.90 4.09
N ALA A 607 23.00 -39.55 3.03
CA ALA A 607 23.72 -40.63 2.36
C ALA A 607 24.74 -40.15 1.31
N TYR A 608 24.57 -38.95 0.75
CA TYR A 608 25.39 -38.44 -0.35
C TYR A 608 25.72 -36.96 -0.17
N ALA A 609 26.74 -36.49 -0.85
CA ALA A 609 27.02 -35.07 -1.02
C ALA A 609 27.23 -34.71 -2.49
N TYR A 610 26.84 -33.50 -2.87
CA TYR A 610 27.15 -32.93 -4.19
C TYR A 610 28.42 -32.09 -4.07
N GLY A 611 29.47 -32.45 -4.81
CA GLY A 611 30.69 -31.64 -4.90
C GLY A 611 30.65 -30.70 -6.10
N PHE A 612 30.78 -29.40 -5.86
CA PHE A 612 30.85 -28.36 -6.90
C PHE A 612 32.29 -27.86 -7.11
N PRO A 613 32.89 -28.06 -8.29
CA PRO A 613 34.24 -27.56 -8.58
C PRO A 613 34.43 -26.05 -8.35
N ALA A 614 35.65 -25.61 -8.03
CA ALA A 614 35.97 -24.21 -7.74
C ALA A 614 35.60 -23.22 -8.86
N ARG A 615 35.59 -23.65 -10.13
CA ARG A 615 35.11 -22.81 -11.24
C ARG A 615 33.63 -22.38 -11.13
N TYR A 616 32.86 -23.05 -10.28
CA TYR A 616 31.46 -22.70 -9.96
C TYR A 616 31.34 -21.74 -8.78
N GLU A 617 32.45 -21.23 -8.23
CA GLU A 617 32.44 -20.20 -7.17
C GLU A 617 31.67 -18.93 -7.54
N ARG A 618 31.51 -18.67 -8.85
CA ARG A 618 30.72 -17.53 -9.35
C ARG A 618 29.21 -17.70 -9.12
N LEU A 619 28.73 -18.90 -8.80
CA LEU A 619 27.34 -19.15 -8.40
C LEU A 619 27.04 -18.68 -6.97
N ILE A 620 28.08 -18.36 -6.18
CA ILE A 620 27.94 -17.87 -4.81
C ILE A 620 28.49 -16.45 -4.68
N TYR A 621 28.00 -15.73 -3.68
CA TYR A 621 28.41 -14.34 -3.43
C TYR A 621 29.93 -14.21 -3.27
N PRO A 622 30.58 -13.15 -3.81
CA PRO A 622 32.04 -12.99 -3.76
C PRO A 622 32.64 -13.09 -2.35
N THR A 623 31.95 -12.59 -1.33
CA THR A 623 32.41 -12.70 0.06
C THR A 623 32.39 -14.15 0.55
N LEU A 624 31.35 -14.93 0.21
CA LEU A 624 31.28 -16.35 0.55
C LEU A 624 32.35 -17.14 -0.23
N ALA A 625 32.59 -16.79 -1.50
CA ALA A 625 33.67 -17.36 -2.30
C ALA A 625 35.06 -17.04 -1.72
N ALA A 626 35.27 -15.83 -1.18
CA ALA A 626 36.51 -15.45 -0.53
C ALA A 626 36.72 -16.23 0.78
N SER A 627 35.69 -16.35 1.63
CA SER A 627 35.75 -17.19 2.85
C SER A 627 35.98 -18.67 2.51
N TYR A 628 35.36 -19.18 1.43
CA TYR A 628 35.61 -20.52 0.90
C TYR A 628 37.08 -20.72 0.48
N LYS A 629 37.66 -19.77 -0.27
CA LYS A 629 39.06 -19.82 -0.69
C LYS A 629 40.04 -19.85 0.47
N GLN A 630 39.72 -19.16 1.57
CA GLN A 630 40.56 -19.10 2.76
C GLN A 630 40.46 -20.37 3.62
N SER A 631 39.28 -20.98 3.69
CA SER A 631 38.99 -22.13 4.55
C SER A 631 39.26 -23.49 3.91
N GLY A 632 39.38 -23.56 2.58
CA GLY A 632 39.67 -24.78 1.83
C GLY A 632 38.46 -25.69 1.58
N GLY A 633 37.29 -25.35 2.15
CA GLY A 633 36.03 -26.06 1.88
C GLY A 633 34.84 -25.46 2.64
N LEU A 634 33.66 -25.61 2.03
CA LEU A 634 32.37 -25.13 2.55
C LEU A 634 31.40 -26.30 2.66
N LYS A 635 30.94 -26.60 3.86
CA LYS A 635 29.95 -27.63 4.12
C LYS A 635 28.63 -27.01 4.54
N ILE A 636 27.57 -27.22 3.76
CA ILE A 636 26.22 -26.78 4.10
C ILE A 636 25.42 -28.01 4.52
N GLN A 637 24.93 -28.01 5.76
CA GLN A 637 24.11 -29.11 6.27
C GLN A 637 22.93 -28.59 7.10
N PRO A 638 21.78 -29.30 7.06
CA PRO A 638 20.66 -29.03 7.97
C PRO A 638 21.09 -29.27 9.42
N GLN A 639 20.71 -28.37 10.33
CA GLN A 639 20.87 -28.53 11.77
C GLN A 639 19.89 -29.60 12.24
N GLN A 640 20.40 -30.73 12.74
CA GLN A 640 19.58 -31.81 13.30
C GLN A 640 19.12 -31.54 14.76
N SER A 641 19.20 -30.29 15.23
CA SER A 641 18.73 -29.92 16.57
C SER A 641 17.20 -29.90 16.60
N ARG A 642 16.60 -30.61 17.57
CA ARG A 642 15.13 -30.75 17.72
C ARG A 642 14.37 -29.43 17.93
N SER A 643 15.04 -28.31 18.17
CA SER A 643 14.38 -27.04 18.51
C SER A 643 14.52 -25.92 17.49
N ASN A 644 15.38 -26.01 16.45
CA ASN A 644 15.52 -24.98 15.43
C ASN A 644 15.82 -25.61 14.06
N ALA A 645 14.86 -25.52 13.13
CA ALA A 645 15.07 -25.87 11.73
C ALA A 645 15.95 -24.79 11.08
N GLY A 646 17.25 -25.01 11.04
CA GLY A 646 18.23 -24.12 10.41
C GLY A 646 19.26 -24.89 9.60
N TYR A 647 20.10 -24.20 8.84
CA TYR A 647 21.23 -24.79 8.13
C TYR A 647 22.51 -24.17 8.67
N THR A 648 23.56 -24.98 8.88
CA THR A 648 24.88 -24.49 9.28
C THR A 648 25.83 -24.57 8.10
N ILE A 649 26.53 -23.47 7.86
CA ILE A 649 27.72 -23.43 7.02
C ILE A 649 28.92 -23.72 7.92
N ILE A 650 29.63 -24.81 7.66
CA ILE A 650 30.82 -25.23 8.41
C ILE A 650 32.02 -25.12 7.46
N PHE A 651 33.03 -24.36 7.86
CA PHE A 651 34.31 -24.24 7.16
C PHE A 651 35.28 -25.34 7.60
N ASP A 652 36.17 -25.76 6.71
CA ASP A 652 37.00 -26.96 6.89
C ASP A 652 38.06 -26.87 8.01
N ASP A 653 38.43 -25.66 8.42
CA ASP A 653 39.32 -25.40 9.55
C ASP A 653 38.67 -25.64 10.92
N GLY A 654 37.38 -26.04 10.94
CA GLY A 654 36.62 -26.28 12.16
C GLY A 654 36.29 -25.00 12.93
N LYS A 655 36.68 -23.83 12.42
CA LYS A 655 36.18 -22.57 12.93
C LYS A 655 34.77 -22.41 12.40
N LYS A 656 33.84 -22.55 13.34
CA LYS A 656 32.57 -21.84 13.25
C LYS A 656 32.93 -20.37 13.09
N ASP A 657 32.75 -19.86 11.87
CA ASP A 657 33.05 -18.47 11.59
C ASP A 657 32.32 -17.60 12.62
N SER A 658 32.95 -16.55 13.15
CA SER A 658 32.26 -15.61 14.04
C SER A 658 31.11 -14.86 13.34
N LEU A 659 30.98 -15.04 12.02
CA LEU A 659 29.77 -14.81 11.23
C LEU A 659 28.56 -15.70 11.63
N GLU A 660 28.72 -16.65 12.56
CA GLU A 660 27.69 -17.59 13.03
C GLU A 660 26.53 -16.99 13.81
N THR A 661 26.52 -15.71 14.17
CA THR A 661 25.45 -15.20 15.01
C THR A 661 24.43 -14.39 14.21
N VAL A 662 23.36 -15.12 13.83
CA VAL A 662 21.97 -14.66 13.63
C VAL A 662 21.43 -14.67 12.18
N THR A 663 22.24 -14.47 11.14
CA THR A 663 21.69 -14.08 9.81
C THR A 663 21.65 -15.17 8.71
N ILE A 664 22.22 -16.36 8.97
CA ILE A 664 22.56 -17.31 7.89
C ILE A 664 21.54 -18.44 7.66
N SER A 665 20.62 -18.75 8.58
CA SER A 665 19.79 -19.97 8.47
C SER A 665 18.84 -19.95 7.26
N ALA A 666 18.12 -18.85 7.04
CA ALA A 666 17.20 -18.68 5.91
C ALA A 666 17.97 -18.59 4.58
N GLN A 667 19.05 -17.81 4.52
CA GLN A 667 19.89 -17.70 3.32
C GLN A 667 20.58 -19.03 2.98
N SER A 668 21.03 -19.77 3.98
CA SER A 668 21.60 -21.11 3.80
C SER A 668 20.56 -22.13 3.38
N SER A 669 19.31 -22.00 3.83
CA SER A 669 18.21 -22.85 3.36
C SER A 669 17.97 -22.67 1.87
N GLU A 670 18.06 -21.44 1.37
CA GLU A 670 17.91 -21.13 -0.04
C GLU A 670 19.10 -21.58 -0.85
N LEU A 671 20.31 -21.33 -0.37
CA LEU A 671 21.54 -21.86 -0.98
C LEU A 671 21.48 -23.38 -1.11
N TYR A 672 21.08 -24.03 -0.01
CA TYR A 672 20.93 -25.46 0.07
C TYR A 672 19.88 -25.96 -0.92
N ARG A 673 18.68 -25.38 -0.95
CA ARG A 673 17.61 -25.75 -1.88
C ARG A 673 18.08 -25.62 -3.33
N TYR A 674 18.68 -24.49 -3.66
CA TYR A 674 19.17 -24.20 -5.01
C TYR A 674 20.21 -25.22 -5.47
N LEU A 675 21.30 -25.35 -4.73
CA LEU A 675 22.37 -26.27 -5.11
C LEU A 675 21.94 -27.75 -5.02
N THR A 676 20.98 -28.10 -4.15
CA THR A 676 20.34 -29.43 -4.16
C THR A 676 19.61 -29.67 -5.49
N GLN A 677 18.82 -28.69 -5.94
CA GLN A 677 18.12 -28.76 -7.22
C GLN A 677 19.09 -28.92 -8.40
N ILE A 678 20.25 -28.23 -8.39
CA ILE A 678 21.30 -28.40 -9.42
C ILE A 678 21.83 -29.83 -9.42
N GLY A 679 22.12 -30.38 -8.23
CA GLY A 679 22.59 -31.76 -8.08
C GLY A 679 21.58 -32.79 -8.61
N GLU A 680 20.30 -32.59 -8.30
CA GLU A 680 19.21 -33.45 -8.79
C GLU A 680 19.03 -33.35 -10.31
N GLN A 681 19.05 -32.14 -10.88
CA GLN A 681 18.96 -31.93 -12.33
C GLN A 681 20.17 -32.52 -13.06
N ASN A 682 21.39 -32.38 -12.52
CA ASN A 682 22.58 -33.04 -13.05
C ASN A 682 22.40 -34.55 -13.05
N GLN A 683 21.94 -35.14 -11.95
CA GLN A 683 21.73 -36.58 -11.87
C GLN A 683 20.67 -37.06 -12.87
N GLN A 684 19.54 -36.36 -12.97
CA GLN A 684 18.51 -36.66 -13.96
C GLN A 684 19.10 -36.58 -15.38
N TYR A 685 19.89 -35.56 -15.68
CA TYR A 685 20.59 -35.40 -16.95
C TYR A 685 21.56 -36.57 -17.20
N GLN A 686 22.37 -36.96 -16.21
CA GLN A 686 23.28 -38.09 -16.31
C GLN A 686 22.56 -39.45 -16.45
N ASN A 687 21.35 -39.57 -15.92
CA ASN A 687 20.52 -40.76 -16.03
C ASN A 687 19.65 -40.79 -17.31
N ARG A 688 19.63 -39.72 -18.12
CA ARG A 688 18.95 -39.75 -19.43
C ARG A 688 19.57 -40.85 -20.30
N ASN A 689 18.70 -41.69 -20.87
CA ASN A 689 19.09 -42.80 -21.72
C ASN A 689 20.03 -42.32 -22.84
N LEU A 690 21.04 -43.12 -23.21
CA LEU A 690 22.13 -42.75 -24.12
C LEU A 690 21.61 -42.14 -25.44
N PHE A 691 20.49 -42.66 -25.94
CA PHE A 691 19.77 -42.12 -27.10
C PHE A 691 19.29 -40.68 -26.94
N ARG A 692 18.66 -40.30 -25.81
CA ARG A 692 18.19 -38.91 -25.60
C ARG A 692 19.35 -37.92 -25.50
N LYS A 693 20.46 -38.31 -24.88
CA LYS A 693 21.68 -37.49 -24.82
C LYS A 693 22.29 -37.31 -26.21
N PHE A 694 22.30 -38.38 -27.00
CA PHE A 694 22.79 -38.35 -28.38
C PHE A 694 21.89 -37.50 -29.30
N THR A 695 20.57 -37.59 -29.18
CA THR A 695 19.62 -36.75 -29.92
C THR A 695 19.78 -35.26 -29.55
N GLY A 696 19.91 -34.94 -28.27
CA GLY A 696 20.15 -33.56 -27.83
C GLY A 696 21.49 -33.00 -28.34
N TYR A 697 22.56 -33.79 -28.26
CA TYR A 697 23.87 -33.41 -28.82
C TYR A 697 23.84 -33.19 -30.34
N ILE A 698 23.15 -34.07 -31.07
CA ILE A 698 22.97 -33.92 -32.52
C ILE A 698 22.16 -32.66 -32.82
N ASN A 699 21.05 -32.42 -32.13
CA ASN A 699 20.23 -31.24 -32.38
C ASN A 699 20.98 -29.93 -32.09
N GLY A 700 21.71 -29.84 -30.97
CA GLY A 700 22.54 -28.66 -30.67
C GLY A 700 23.66 -28.45 -31.69
N LYS A 701 24.31 -29.52 -32.18
CA LYS A 701 25.31 -29.44 -33.26
C LYS A 701 24.71 -29.09 -34.62
N LEU A 702 23.42 -29.35 -34.82
CA LEU A 702 22.68 -28.99 -36.04
C LEU A 702 22.22 -27.54 -36.01
N GLU A 703 21.81 -27.02 -34.86
CA GLU A 703 21.46 -25.61 -34.65
C GLU A 703 22.68 -24.69 -34.81
N GLU A 704 23.87 -25.15 -34.41
CA GLU A 704 25.14 -24.45 -34.67
C GLU A 704 25.55 -24.43 -36.15
N ARG A 705 24.88 -25.19 -37.03
CA ARG A 705 25.18 -25.27 -38.46
C ARG A 705 24.11 -24.57 -39.29
N THR A 706 24.50 -23.57 -40.09
CA THR A 706 23.59 -22.84 -41.01
C THR A 706 22.89 -23.73 -42.04
N ASN A 707 23.38 -24.95 -42.29
CA ASN A 707 22.70 -25.97 -43.07
C ASN A 707 22.84 -27.35 -42.40
N PRO A 708 21.73 -28.07 -42.12
CA PRO A 708 21.81 -29.42 -41.59
C PRO A 708 22.42 -30.37 -42.65
N PRO A 709 23.24 -31.36 -42.25
CA PRO A 709 23.82 -32.34 -43.16
C PRO A 709 22.75 -33.11 -43.93
N ASP A 710 23.02 -33.38 -45.20
CA ASP A 710 22.07 -33.95 -46.15
C ASP A 710 21.49 -35.32 -45.73
N TRP A 711 22.24 -36.09 -44.92
CA TRP A 711 21.78 -37.36 -44.36
C TRP A 711 20.67 -37.18 -43.31
N TYR A 712 20.67 -36.09 -42.54
CA TYR A 712 19.66 -35.80 -41.52
C TYR A 712 18.32 -35.43 -42.16
N SER A 713 18.37 -34.62 -43.22
CA SER A 713 17.21 -34.29 -44.07
C SER A 713 16.58 -35.53 -44.70
N ARG A 714 17.41 -36.50 -45.12
CA ARG A 714 16.95 -37.80 -45.65
C ARG A 714 16.37 -38.71 -44.57
N LEU A 715 16.90 -38.69 -43.35
CA LEU A 715 16.40 -39.46 -42.21
C LEU A 715 15.03 -38.92 -41.74
N LYS A 716 14.89 -37.60 -41.64
CA LYS A 716 13.64 -36.91 -41.27
C LYS A 716 12.51 -37.07 -42.31
N LYS A 717 12.87 -37.38 -43.56
CA LYS A 717 11.90 -37.74 -44.63
C LYS A 717 11.46 -39.21 -44.58
N LYS A 718 12.20 -40.08 -43.88
CA LYS A 718 11.95 -41.52 -43.80
C LYS A 718 11.24 -41.94 -42.52
N LEU A 719 11.46 -41.19 -41.44
CA LEU A 719 10.59 -41.16 -40.25
C LEU A 719 9.37 -40.30 -40.57
#